data_AF-A0A2V6F990-F1
#
_entry.id   AF-A0A2V6F990-F1
#
_cell.length_a   1.000
_cell.length_b   1.000
_cell.length_c   1.000
_cell.angle_alpha   90.00
_cell.angle_beta   90.00
_cell.angle_gamma   90.00
#
_symmetry.space_group_name_H-M   'P 1'
#
loop_
_entity.id
_entity.type
_entity.pdbx_description
1 polymer ?
#
loop_
_entity_poly.entity_id
_entity_poly.type
_entity_poly.pdbx_seq_one_letter_code
_entity_poly.pdbx_strand_id
1 'polypeptide(L)'
;MKKLTLLFSTAMLALLCFDAEAAVMTVNTTNNVNPLPVIETSLMQALTNLHDGDTIQFNIPGPGPHYIKTPDAGYPFITNNDITIDGYSQAGSSPNTNSILTPNNAKIQVVLDSRDGPEQRTRLGSLNNPGYGDSESAILAVLGAKNFKIRGVSFLSRHTAGSLPNPFNQDPGDPEIYCIALIDDATDAHVSGCWFGLDPDGTTVAGGRSSVASFKGDNGASSSGLVFGTDGDGQNDPAEFNISMGMGIAIHLETPNVKVAGNFINVFPNGTRFLDLSTIVLLDGEGIEAIENGAADNMVIGTDGDGVSDADERNIIGPLFTISVANTVAEFWDSATNITFAGNYVGIGIDGQTTLTNDSTLINIRNRSSIRIGSNFDGVSDPLEANLIYNLDNSFIGFHENNNENDGADAARIVARGNRLVNNASAVLMQDQNVTIGTYYSTVLADSTNTFATTVSTNVAGTQLWVTIPPPNTNNYSTAIVDFYEVDPIALANSLVQGKTYLGSVIDGSASDLDLAANRVAFDIGNLPLTRATTVAALVTYSLDTGLATQAGRAVTAIFSNPVTVNPVASPLRIGSFSYAHGNVTFSVSGGTPPYQSQIRTNLTTASWASFGPPFTNSPITLPAGSESQGFYRVTSQ
;
A
#
# COMPACT_ATOMS: atom_id res chain seq x y z
N MET A 1 -71.07 -54.79 10.47
CA MET A 1 -69.80 -55.04 11.18
C MET A 1 -68.82 -53.95 10.78
N LYS A 2 -68.54 -53.03 11.71
CA LYS A 2 -67.68 -51.86 11.52
C LYS A 2 -66.21 -52.31 11.47
N LYS A 3 -65.46 -51.92 10.43
CA LYS A 3 -63.99 -52.09 10.38
C LYS A 3 -63.34 -50.76 10.76
N LEU A 4 -62.43 -50.88 11.72
CA LEU A 4 -61.72 -49.85 12.45
C LEU A 4 -60.55 -49.31 11.61
N THR A 5 -60.48 -47.99 11.47
CA THR A 5 -59.38 -47.25 10.82
C THR A 5 -58.23 -47.10 11.83
N LEU A 6 -57.03 -47.54 11.48
CA LEU A 6 -55.82 -47.35 12.28
C LEU A 6 -54.99 -46.22 11.65
N LEU A 7 -54.82 -45.12 12.38
CA LEU A 7 -53.91 -44.02 12.04
C LEU A 7 -52.47 -44.44 12.40
N PHE A 8 -51.56 -44.38 11.44
CA PHE A 8 -50.11 -44.42 11.67
C PHE A 8 -49.60 -43.01 11.95
N SER A 9 -49.00 -42.80 13.12
CA SER A 9 -48.21 -41.62 13.46
C SER A 9 -46.75 -41.85 13.06
N THR A 10 -46.26 -41.12 12.07
CA THR A 10 -44.82 -40.98 11.78
C THR A 10 -44.19 -40.02 12.79
N ALA A 11 -43.36 -40.54 13.69
CA ALA A 11 -42.47 -39.72 14.50
C ALA A 11 -41.25 -39.33 13.65
N MET A 12 -41.08 -38.02 13.41
CA MET A 12 -39.93 -37.43 12.74
C MET A 12 -38.81 -37.31 13.79
N LEU A 13 -37.74 -38.08 13.61
CA LEU A 13 -36.54 -38.00 14.45
C LEU A 13 -35.73 -36.79 13.96
N ALA A 14 -35.83 -35.67 14.67
CA ALA A 14 -34.97 -34.52 14.44
C ALA A 14 -33.54 -34.89 14.87
N LEU A 15 -32.64 -35.06 13.90
CA LEU A 15 -31.20 -35.10 14.15
C LEU A 15 -30.80 -33.69 14.58
N LEU A 16 -30.63 -33.48 15.89
CA LEU A 16 -29.94 -32.31 16.41
C LEU A 16 -28.45 -32.52 16.10
N CYS A 17 -27.95 -31.92 15.03
CA CYS A 17 -26.52 -31.62 14.93
C CYS A 17 -26.23 -30.61 16.03
N PHE A 18 -25.55 -31.05 17.09
CA PHE A 18 -24.85 -30.14 17.97
C PHE A 18 -23.56 -29.78 17.24
N ASP A 19 -23.44 -28.55 16.76
CA ASP A 19 -22.11 -28.01 16.42
C ASP A 19 -21.26 -28.07 17.69
N ALA A 20 -20.06 -28.63 17.59
CA ALA A 20 -19.11 -28.60 18.70
C ALA A 20 -18.79 -27.14 19.01
N GLU A 21 -18.88 -26.75 20.28
CA GLU A 21 -18.53 -25.40 20.71
C GLU A 21 -17.01 -25.22 20.53
N ALA A 22 -16.61 -24.11 19.89
CA ALA A 22 -15.22 -23.71 19.73
C ALA A 22 -14.47 -23.76 21.07
N ALA A 23 -13.37 -24.52 21.12
CA ALA A 23 -12.59 -24.73 22.33
C ALA A 23 -11.43 -23.74 22.43
N VAL A 24 -11.01 -23.46 23.68
CA VAL A 24 -9.77 -22.74 23.97
C VAL A 24 -8.73 -23.76 24.43
N MET A 25 -7.67 -23.92 23.65
CA MET A 25 -6.53 -24.78 23.96
C MET A 25 -5.39 -23.94 24.55
N THR A 26 -5.05 -24.16 25.82
CA THR A 26 -3.97 -23.41 26.47
C THR A 26 -2.65 -24.17 26.43
N VAL A 27 -1.68 -23.66 25.68
CA VAL A 27 -0.28 -24.08 25.71
C VAL A 27 0.37 -23.55 26.98
N ASN A 28 0.96 -24.44 27.79
CA ASN A 28 1.54 -24.08 29.09
C ASN A 28 2.98 -24.62 29.29
N THR A 29 3.60 -25.14 28.23
CA THR A 29 5.00 -25.58 28.24
C THR A 29 5.69 -25.25 26.91
N THR A 30 7.00 -25.01 26.95
CA THR A 30 7.85 -24.92 25.75
C THR A 30 8.30 -26.28 25.23
N ASN A 31 8.03 -27.36 25.97
CA ASN A 31 8.50 -28.71 25.66
C ASN A 31 7.56 -29.43 24.68
N ASN A 32 7.92 -29.41 23.39
CA ASN A 32 7.19 -30.16 22.36
C ASN A 32 7.50 -31.67 22.31
N VAL A 33 8.63 -32.12 22.87
CA VAL A 33 9.13 -33.49 22.66
C VAL A 33 8.59 -34.46 23.71
N ASN A 34 8.67 -34.08 24.99
CA ASN A 34 8.28 -34.95 26.10
C ASN A 34 7.47 -34.17 27.15
N PRO A 35 6.33 -33.57 26.80
CA PRO A 35 5.50 -32.86 27.77
C PRO A 35 5.04 -33.81 28.87
N LEU A 36 5.01 -33.36 30.12
CA LEU A 36 4.49 -34.15 31.25
C LEU A 36 2.98 -34.38 31.05
N PRO A 37 2.55 -35.62 30.71
CA PRO A 37 1.16 -35.87 30.34
C PRO A 37 0.22 -35.51 31.50
N VAL A 38 -0.97 -34.95 31.18
CA VAL A 38 -2.04 -34.53 32.12
C VAL A 38 -1.82 -33.16 32.80
N ILE A 39 -0.58 -32.63 32.83
CA ILE A 39 -0.27 -31.33 33.46
C ILE A 39 0.21 -30.31 32.43
N GLU A 40 0.94 -30.78 31.41
CA GLU A 40 1.46 -29.96 30.34
C GLU A 40 0.70 -30.17 29.03
N THR A 41 0.47 -29.07 28.33
CA THR A 41 -0.05 -29.01 26.96
C THR A 41 0.96 -28.23 26.13
N SER A 42 1.63 -28.91 25.19
CA SER A 42 2.56 -28.29 24.25
C SER A 42 1.85 -27.70 23.04
N LEU A 43 2.54 -26.86 22.25
CA LEU A 43 1.99 -26.35 20.99
C LEU A 43 1.76 -27.49 19.99
N MET A 44 2.66 -28.48 19.93
CA MET A 44 2.48 -29.69 19.12
C MET A 44 1.17 -30.41 19.46
N GLN A 45 0.89 -30.59 20.76
CA GLN A 45 -0.35 -31.21 21.21
C GLN A 45 -1.58 -30.34 20.92
N ALA A 46 -1.49 -29.03 21.08
CA ALA A 46 -2.57 -28.11 20.76
C ALA A 46 -2.93 -28.21 19.27
N LEU A 47 -1.96 -28.06 18.37
CA LEU A 47 -2.16 -28.15 16.92
C LEU A 47 -2.67 -29.52 16.46
N THR A 48 -2.26 -30.61 17.12
CA THR A 48 -2.70 -31.98 16.76
C THR A 48 -4.18 -32.24 17.07
N ASN A 49 -4.76 -31.54 18.07
CA ASN A 49 -6.13 -31.79 18.52
C ASN A 49 -7.09 -30.65 18.18
N LEU A 50 -6.75 -29.81 17.19
CA LEU A 50 -7.61 -28.72 16.72
C LEU A 50 -8.92 -29.24 16.11
N HIS A 51 -9.97 -28.46 16.32
CA HIS A 51 -11.24 -28.51 15.60
C HIS A 51 -11.57 -27.13 15.04
N ASP A 52 -12.50 -27.08 14.08
CA ASP A 52 -12.92 -25.82 13.48
C ASP A 52 -13.44 -24.84 14.53
N GLY A 53 -12.99 -23.58 14.45
CA GLY A 53 -13.31 -22.51 15.39
C GLY A 53 -12.43 -22.44 16.64
N ASP A 54 -11.53 -23.41 16.87
CA ASP A 54 -10.70 -23.45 18.07
C ASP A 54 -9.71 -22.27 18.15
N THR A 55 -9.42 -21.84 19.38
CA THR A 55 -8.40 -20.84 19.68
C THR A 55 -7.26 -21.43 20.51
N ILE A 56 -6.02 -21.26 20.06
CA ILE A 56 -4.82 -21.55 20.83
C ILE A 56 -4.40 -20.31 21.62
N GLN A 57 -4.27 -20.47 22.93
CA GLN A 57 -3.73 -19.47 23.86
C GLN A 57 -2.49 -19.98 24.57
N PHE A 58 -1.76 -19.09 25.22
CA PHE A 58 -0.50 -19.37 25.91
C PHE A 58 -0.58 -18.92 27.37
N ASN A 59 -0.14 -19.78 28.28
CA ASN A 59 0.04 -19.48 29.71
C ASN A 59 1.21 -20.29 30.26
N ILE A 60 2.38 -20.12 29.63
CA ILE A 60 3.62 -20.79 30.00
C ILE A 60 4.14 -20.18 31.31
N PRO A 61 4.41 -20.97 32.37
CA PRO A 61 4.89 -20.45 33.64
C PRO A 61 6.29 -19.83 33.57
N GLY A 62 6.51 -18.80 34.38
CA GLY A 62 7.80 -18.13 34.55
C GLY A 62 7.93 -16.83 33.76
N PRO A 63 9.06 -16.12 33.89
CA PRO A 63 9.34 -14.96 33.07
C PRO A 63 9.63 -15.39 31.62
N GLY A 64 9.02 -14.73 30.64
CA GLY A 64 9.37 -14.88 29.24
C GLY A 64 10.50 -13.93 28.79
N PRO A 65 10.78 -13.83 27.47
CA PRO A 65 10.09 -14.53 26.39
C PRO A 65 10.30 -16.05 26.44
N HIS A 66 9.29 -16.80 25.99
CA HIS A 66 9.29 -18.26 25.95
C HIS A 66 9.59 -18.75 24.54
N TYR A 67 10.75 -19.39 24.38
CA TYR A 67 11.19 -19.98 23.13
C TYR A 67 10.67 -21.40 23.03
N ILE A 68 9.77 -21.63 22.07
CA ILE A 68 9.19 -22.92 21.74
C ILE A 68 9.95 -23.44 20.52
N LYS A 69 10.79 -24.44 20.75
CA LYS A 69 11.56 -25.08 19.69
C LYS A 69 10.64 -25.86 18.77
N THR A 70 10.75 -25.66 17.46
CA THR A 70 10.03 -26.48 16.47
C THR A 70 10.44 -27.95 16.61
N PRO A 71 9.50 -28.91 16.59
CA PRO A 71 9.83 -30.34 16.67
C PRO A 71 10.69 -30.79 15.49
N ASP A 72 11.52 -31.84 15.67
CA ASP A 72 12.37 -32.41 14.61
C ASP A 72 11.60 -33.01 13.42
N ALA A 73 10.27 -33.12 13.50
CA ALA A 73 9.42 -33.53 12.38
C ALA A 73 8.49 -32.39 11.91
N GLY A 74 8.67 -31.18 12.43
CA GLY A 74 7.75 -30.07 12.26
C GLY A 74 6.47 -30.17 13.10
N TYR A 75 5.65 -29.14 13.00
CA TYR A 75 4.28 -29.14 13.51
C TYR A 75 3.32 -29.78 12.49
N PRO A 76 2.16 -30.33 12.92
CA PRO A 76 1.17 -30.86 11.99
C PRO A 76 0.60 -29.73 11.11
N PHE A 77 0.09 -30.10 9.93
CA PHE A 77 -0.67 -29.19 9.08
C PHE A 77 -1.93 -28.71 9.80
N ILE A 78 -2.19 -27.41 9.77
CA ILE A 78 -3.43 -26.81 10.24
C ILE A 78 -4.44 -26.93 9.09
N THR A 79 -5.43 -27.81 9.26
CA THR A 79 -6.46 -28.10 8.25
C THR A 79 -7.87 -27.66 8.68
N ASN A 80 -7.99 -27.21 9.93
CA ASN A 80 -9.24 -26.75 10.51
C ASN A 80 -9.53 -25.30 10.14
N ASN A 81 -10.81 -24.96 10.00
CA ASN A 81 -11.26 -23.61 9.67
C ASN A 81 -11.39 -22.75 10.92
N ASP A 82 -11.39 -21.42 10.74
CA ASP A 82 -11.67 -20.45 11.80
C ASP A 82 -10.73 -20.54 13.02
N ILE A 83 -9.50 -20.99 12.79
CA ILE A 83 -8.49 -21.17 13.85
C ILE A 83 -7.86 -19.83 14.22
N THR A 84 -7.75 -19.56 15.51
CA THR A 84 -6.98 -18.41 16.03
C THR A 84 -5.81 -18.87 16.89
N ILE A 85 -4.60 -18.38 16.60
CA ILE A 85 -3.42 -18.51 17.48
C ILE A 85 -3.12 -17.15 18.12
N ASP A 86 -3.35 -17.02 19.42
CA ASP A 86 -3.27 -15.76 20.15
C ASP A 86 -2.06 -15.71 21.10
N GLY A 87 -0.91 -15.26 20.61
CA GLY A 87 0.30 -15.05 21.41
C GLY A 87 0.19 -13.92 22.44
N TYR A 88 -0.76 -12.99 22.28
CA TYR A 88 -1.01 -11.92 23.26
C TYR A 88 -1.70 -12.41 24.53
N SER A 89 -2.22 -13.64 24.54
CA SER A 89 -2.76 -14.28 25.75
C SER A 89 -1.67 -14.62 26.79
N GLN A 90 -0.40 -14.75 26.38
CA GLN A 90 0.70 -15.03 27.31
C GLN A 90 0.91 -13.87 28.29
N ALA A 91 1.06 -14.19 29.57
CA ALA A 91 1.32 -13.19 30.60
C ALA A 91 2.58 -12.36 30.29
N GLY A 92 2.45 -11.04 30.30
CA GLY A 92 3.52 -10.09 29.97
C GLY A 92 3.54 -9.64 28.52
N SER A 93 2.79 -10.29 27.63
CA SER A 93 2.57 -9.83 26.27
C SER A 93 1.64 -8.61 26.24
N SER A 94 1.79 -7.76 25.23
CA SER A 94 0.84 -6.68 24.94
C SER A 94 0.91 -6.29 23.46
N PRO A 95 -0.24 -6.07 22.79
CA PRO A 95 -0.26 -5.54 21.43
C PRO A 95 0.32 -4.13 21.36
N ASN A 96 0.71 -3.73 20.15
CA ASN A 96 1.08 -2.34 19.91
C ASN A 96 -0.15 -1.43 20.06
N THR A 97 0.07 -0.22 20.57
CA THR A 97 -0.99 0.80 20.71
C THR A 97 -0.65 2.10 20.00
N ASN A 98 0.54 2.19 19.41
CA ASN A 98 1.05 3.40 18.78
C ASN A 98 0.72 3.37 17.28
N SER A 99 0.33 4.52 16.71
CA SER A 99 0.14 4.64 15.26
C SER A 99 1.41 4.29 14.48
N ILE A 100 1.27 3.91 13.20
CA ILE A 100 2.37 3.39 12.35
C ILE A 100 3.56 4.35 12.22
N LEU A 101 3.35 5.66 12.40
CA LEU A 101 4.40 6.68 12.38
C LEU A 101 4.99 6.98 13.77
N THR A 102 4.78 6.10 14.74
CA THR A 102 5.34 6.16 16.10
C THR A 102 6.05 4.84 16.40
N PRO A 103 7.13 4.81 17.23
CA PRO A 103 7.81 3.56 17.59
C PRO A 103 6.84 2.47 18.04
N ASN A 104 6.98 1.27 17.48
CA ASN A 104 6.17 0.10 17.85
C ASN A 104 6.49 -0.29 19.31
N ASN A 105 5.45 -0.43 20.14
CA ASN A 105 5.57 -0.73 21.56
C ASN A 105 5.03 -2.12 21.96
N ALA A 106 4.78 -3.00 20.98
CA ALA A 106 4.36 -4.37 21.25
C ALA A 106 5.37 -5.09 22.15
N LYS A 107 4.85 -5.95 23.03
CA LYS A 107 5.65 -6.88 23.82
C LYS A 107 5.27 -8.29 23.42
N ILE A 108 6.21 -8.99 22.81
CA ILE A 108 6.05 -10.39 22.42
C ILE A 108 6.67 -11.28 23.51
N GLN A 109 5.94 -12.30 23.95
CA GLN A 109 6.44 -13.29 24.92
C GLN A 109 6.46 -14.72 24.38
N VAL A 110 5.92 -14.98 23.19
CA VAL A 110 5.92 -16.30 22.55
C VAL A 110 6.82 -16.25 21.32
N VAL A 111 7.81 -17.13 21.27
CA VAL A 111 8.75 -17.24 20.15
C VAL A 111 8.70 -18.66 19.59
N LEU A 112 8.41 -18.80 18.30
CA LEU A 112 8.59 -20.06 17.56
C LEU A 112 9.97 -20.07 16.94
N ASP A 113 10.83 -20.98 17.42
CA ASP A 113 12.25 -20.98 17.11
C ASP A 113 12.65 -22.20 16.27
N SER A 114 13.03 -21.94 15.02
CA SER A 114 13.47 -22.94 14.03
C SER A 114 14.91 -22.70 13.56
N ARG A 115 15.74 -22.06 14.40
CA ARG A 115 17.15 -21.77 14.07
C ARG A 115 18.06 -22.99 14.08
N ASP A 116 17.65 -24.10 14.71
CA ASP A 116 18.52 -25.27 14.87
C ASP A 116 18.27 -26.35 13.80
N GLY A 117 19.35 -26.84 13.17
CA GLY A 117 19.37 -28.10 12.41
C GLY A 117 18.46 -28.15 11.16
N PRO A 118 18.62 -29.18 10.32
CA PRO A 118 17.80 -29.36 9.11
C PRO A 118 16.41 -29.97 9.35
N GLU A 119 16.18 -30.57 10.52
CA GLU A 119 15.01 -31.42 10.82
C GLU A 119 13.83 -30.62 11.41
N GLN A 120 14.07 -29.45 12.03
CA GLN A 120 13.06 -28.71 12.82
C GLN A 120 12.11 -27.84 11.99
N ARG A 121 11.28 -28.49 11.16
CA ARG A 121 10.34 -27.83 10.24
C ARG A 121 9.40 -28.82 9.57
N THR A 122 8.22 -28.32 9.19
CA THR A 122 7.22 -29.09 8.45
C THR A 122 7.56 -29.07 6.97
N ARG A 123 7.94 -30.21 6.38
CA ARG A 123 8.28 -30.32 4.95
C ARG A 123 7.03 -30.21 4.07
N LEU A 124 7.12 -29.44 2.98
CA LEU A 124 5.98 -29.14 2.11
C LEU A 124 5.94 -30.01 0.83
N GLY A 125 7.08 -30.36 0.25
CA GLY A 125 7.14 -31.14 -1.01
C GLY A 125 6.59 -32.57 -0.95
N SER A 126 6.34 -33.11 0.25
CA SER A 126 5.70 -34.42 0.41
C SER A 126 4.19 -34.45 0.10
N LEU A 127 3.59 -33.28 -0.13
CA LEU A 127 2.17 -33.15 -0.47
C LEU A 127 1.93 -33.42 -1.96
N ASN A 128 0.71 -33.83 -2.31
CA ASN A 128 0.32 -33.96 -3.71
C ASN A 128 -0.04 -32.58 -4.27
N ASN A 129 0.78 -32.04 -5.17
CA ASN A 129 0.55 -30.79 -5.92
C ASN A 129 0.35 -29.51 -5.07
N PRO A 130 1.15 -29.23 -4.03
CA PRO A 130 0.91 -28.11 -3.11
C PRO A 130 1.37 -26.74 -3.63
N GLY A 131 2.10 -26.69 -4.76
CA GLY A 131 2.82 -25.48 -5.21
C GLY A 131 4.22 -25.33 -4.59
N TYR A 132 4.66 -26.33 -3.82
CA TYR A 132 5.93 -26.38 -3.08
C TYR A 132 6.69 -27.68 -3.41
N GLY A 133 8.02 -27.60 -3.43
CA GLY A 133 8.95 -28.71 -3.66
C GLY A 133 9.57 -29.33 -2.39
N ASP A 134 10.38 -30.36 -2.59
CA ASP A 134 11.00 -31.17 -1.51
C ASP A 134 11.99 -30.41 -0.63
N SER A 135 12.42 -29.24 -1.09
CA SER A 135 13.34 -28.36 -0.38
C SER A 135 12.66 -27.15 0.23
N GLU A 136 11.35 -27.21 0.41
CA GLU A 136 10.56 -26.16 1.03
C GLU A 136 9.89 -26.67 2.30
N SER A 137 9.81 -25.80 3.30
CA SER A 137 9.28 -26.11 4.62
C SER A 137 8.61 -24.91 5.26
N ALA A 138 7.82 -25.15 6.30
CA ALA A 138 7.28 -24.09 7.13
C ALA A 138 7.43 -24.37 8.63
N ILE A 139 7.41 -23.29 9.43
CA ILE A 139 7.16 -23.39 10.87
C ILE A 139 5.69 -23.73 11.09
N LEU A 140 4.77 -22.95 10.51
CA LEU A 140 3.34 -23.27 10.50
C LEU A 140 2.86 -23.47 9.06
N ALA A 141 2.29 -24.64 8.78
CA ALA A 141 1.74 -24.98 7.47
C ALA A 141 0.21 -25.04 7.56
N VAL A 142 -0.47 -24.17 6.82
CA VAL A 142 -1.93 -24.05 6.77
C VAL A 142 -2.41 -24.64 5.46
N LEU A 143 -3.17 -25.74 5.50
CA LEU A 143 -3.53 -26.54 4.33
C LEU A 143 -5.06 -26.57 4.17
N GLY A 144 -5.57 -25.85 3.17
CA GLY A 144 -7.00 -25.77 2.85
C GLY A 144 -7.91 -25.12 3.91
N ALA A 145 -7.35 -24.72 5.04
CA ALA A 145 -8.06 -24.07 6.13
C ALA A 145 -8.48 -22.64 5.75
N LYS A 146 -9.72 -22.29 6.12
CA LYS A 146 -10.31 -20.97 5.90
C LYS A 146 -10.20 -20.12 7.16
N ASN A 147 -10.01 -18.81 7.00
CA ASN A 147 -10.06 -17.83 8.09
C ASN A 147 -9.07 -18.15 9.25
N PHE A 148 -7.85 -18.57 8.90
CA PHE A 148 -6.77 -18.77 9.87
C PHE A 148 -6.25 -17.41 10.38
N LYS A 149 -6.18 -17.23 11.70
CA LYS A 149 -5.70 -16.00 12.34
C LYS A 149 -4.52 -16.28 13.26
N ILE A 150 -3.52 -15.41 13.23
CA ILE A 150 -2.41 -15.48 14.19
C ILE A 150 -1.95 -14.08 14.58
N ARG A 151 -1.68 -13.91 15.88
CA ARG A 151 -1.14 -12.66 16.41
C ARG A 151 -0.20 -12.80 17.59
N GLY A 152 0.65 -11.79 17.80
CA GLY A 152 1.45 -11.65 19.02
C GLY A 152 2.54 -12.72 19.19
N VAL A 153 3.03 -13.29 18.10
CA VAL A 153 4.07 -14.33 18.07
C VAL A 153 5.31 -13.80 17.33
N SER A 154 6.49 -14.11 17.85
CA SER A 154 7.77 -13.92 17.13
C SER A 154 8.19 -15.23 16.47
N PHE A 155 8.66 -15.16 15.24
CA PHE A 155 9.22 -16.28 14.49
C PHE A 155 10.71 -16.05 14.30
N LEU A 156 11.53 -16.96 14.81
CA LEU A 156 12.97 -16.97 14.56
C LEU A 156 13.30 -18.16 13.66
N SER A 157 14.04 -17.86 12.61
CA SER A 157 14.40 -18.80 11.57
C SER A 157 15.86 -18.60 11.20
N ARG A 158 16.30 -19.29 10.16
CA ARG A 158 17.60 -19.08 9.55
C ARG A 158 17.51 -19.22 8.05
N HIS A 159 18.43 -18.56 7.37
CA HIS A 159 18.79 -18.91 6.02
C HIS A 159 19.36 -20.33 6.00
N THR A 160 19.05 -21.09 4.96
CA THR A 160 19.45 -22.48 4.76
C THR A 160 20.38 -22.56 3.57
N ALA A 161 21.29 -23.54 3.57
CA ALA A 161 22.18 -23.74 2.43
C ALA A 161 21.40 -24.50 1.33
N GLY A 162 20.52 -23.80 0.63
CA GLY A 162 19.76 -24.32 -0.51
C GLY A 162 20.06 -23.50 -1.75
N SER A 163 20.89 -24.06 -2.65
CA SER A 163 21.10 -23.62 -4.05
C SER A 163 21.96 -22.36 -4.33
N LEU A 164 23.24 -22.58 -4.64
CA LEU A 164 23.95 -21.71 -5.59
C LEU A 164 23.26 -21.77 -6.96
N PRO A 165 23.37 -20.72 -7.79
CA PRO A 165 22.31 -19.78 -8.20
C PRO A 165 21.22 -20.40 -9.10
N ASN A 166 20.88 -21.66 -8.87
CA ASN A 166 19.93 -22.40 -9.66
C ASN A 166 18.71 -22.71 -8.77
N PRO A 167 17.56 -22.05 -8.98
CA PRO A 167 16.32 -22.33 -8.23
C PRO A 167 15.82 -23.78 -8.39
N PHE A 168 16.42 -24.58 -9.30
CA PHE A 168 16.15 -26.01 -9.47
C PHE A 168 17.13 -26.94 -8.73
N ASN A 169 18.10 -26.42 -7.95
CA ASN A 169 19.07 -27.23 -7.20
C ASN A 169 18.93 -27.00 -5.69
N GLN A 170 17.68 -26.99 -5.25
CA GLN A 170 17.31 -26.92 -3.86
C GLN A 170 17.89 -28.14 -3.09
N ASP A 171 18.47 -27.98 -1.89
CA ASP A 171 19.00 -29.12 -1.10
C ASP A 171 17.85 -29.74 -0.29
N PRO A 172 17.35 -30.95 -0.63
CA PRO A 172 16.29 -31.58 0.15
C PRO A 172 16.76 -31.92 1.57
N GLY A 173 18.08 -31.93 1.83
CA GLY A 173 18.68 -32.12 3.14
C GLY A 173 18.48 -30.95 4.10
N ASP A 174 18.43 -29.70 3.60
CA ASP A 174 18.25 -28.48 4.41
C ASP A 174 17.23 -27.51 3.77
N PRO A 175 15.92 -27.85 3.82
CA PRO A 175 14.89 -27.08 3.12
C PRO A 175 14.72 -25.65 3.64
N GLU A 176 14.39 -24.72 2.73
CA GLU A 176 14.02 -23.33 3.01
C GLU A 176 12.89 -23.23 4.03
N ILE A 177 12.92 -22.19 4.86
CA ILE A 177 12.01 -22.06 6.00
C ILE A 177 11.10 -20.85 5.85
N TYR A 178 9.84 -21.10 5.52
CA TYR A 178 8.75 -20.12 5.64
C TYR A 178 8.27 -20.06 7.10
N CYS A 179 8.00 -18.87 7.63
CA CYS A 179 7.39 -18.80 8.95
C CYS A 179 5.95 -19.33 8.90
N ILE A 180 5.19 -18.93 7.88
CA ILE A 180 3.84 -19.41 7.59
C ILE A 180 3.76 -19.78 6.11
N ALA A 181 3.26 -20.96 5.78
CA ALA A 181 2.91 -21.36 4.43
C ALA A 181 1.39 -21.56 4.31
N LEU A 182 0.77 -20.91 3.33
CA LEU A 182 -0.64 -21.09 2.96
C LEU A 182 -0.71 -22.00 1.73
N ILE A 183 -1.39 -23.13 1.88
CA ILE A 183 -1.28 -24.25 0.95
C ILE A 183 -2.68 -24.69 0.54
N ASP A 184 -2.84 -25.01 -0.75
CA ASP A 184 -4.03 -25.68 -1.32
C ASP A 184 -5.36 -25.04 -0.87
N ASP A 185 -5.68 -23.85 -1.38
CA ASP A 185 -6.94 -23.13 -1.07
C ASP A 185 -7.08 -22.70 0.40
N ALA A 186 -5.97 -22.41 1.10
CA ALA A 186 -6.01 -21.78 2.42
C ALA A 186 -6.36 -20.29 2.31
N THR A 187 -7.65 -19.93 2.42
CA THR A 187 -8.13 -18.56 2.16
C THR A 187 -8.40 -17.75 3.41
N ASP A 188 -8.39 -16.43 3.25
CA ASP A 188 -8.81 -15.44 4.25
C ASP A 188 -7.96 -15.47 5.53
N ALA A 189 -6.68 -15.81 5.38
CA ALA A 189 -5.74 -15.79 6.49
C ALA A 189 -5.45 -14.36 6.95
N HIS A 190 -5.41 -14.12 8.27
CA HIS A 190 -5.03 -12.84 8.87
C HIS A 190 -3.80 -13.03 9.76
N VAL A 191 -2.69 -12.45 9.33
CA VAL A 191 -1.40 -12.51 10.01
C VAL A 191 -1.08 -11.11 10.51
N SER A 192 -1.20 -10.87 11.82
CA SER A 192 -1.14 -9.51 12.38
C SER A 192 -0.42 -9.43 13.73
N GLY A 193 0.20 -8.30 14.05
CA GLY A 193 0.88 -8.11 15.35
C GLY A 193 2.06 -9.07 15.61
N CYS A 194 2.61 -9.68 14.56
CA CYS A 194 3.66 -10.69 14.63
C CYS A 194 5.04 -10.11 14.28
N TRP A 195 6.10 -10.69 14.86
CA TRP A 195 7.48 -10.34 14.53
C TRP A 195 8.14 -11.50 13.79
N PHE A 196 8.63 -11.26 12.58
CA PHE A 196 9.28 -12.26 11.75
C PHE A 196 10.75 -11.93 11.64
N GLY A 197 11.60 -12.86 12.03
CA GLY A 197 13.06 -12.71 12.01
C GLY A 197 13.59 -11.70 13.01
N LEU A 198 12.79 -11.27 13.99
CA LEU A 198 13.18 -10.35 15.05
C LEU A 198 12.89 -10.96 16.41
N ASP A 199 13.93 -11.07 17.23
CA ASP A 199 13.84 -11.52 18.61
C ASP A 199 13.08 -10.48 19.48
N PRO A 200 12.31 -10.91 20.50
CA PRO A 200 11.68 -9.98 21.45
C PRO A 200 12.64 -9.03 22.17
N ASP A 201 13.96 -9.24 22.12
CA ASP A 201 14.96 -8.26 22.55
C ASP A 201 14.96 -6.96 21.70
N GLY A 202 14.31 -6.97 20.53
CA GLY A 202 14.13 -5.82 19.64
C GLY A 202 15.35 -5.48 18.78
N THR A 203 16.38 -6.33 18.76
CA THR A 203 17.67 -6.07 18.11
C THR A 203 18.29 -7.27 17.38
N THR A 204 18.10 -8.49 17.87
CA THR A 204 18.65 -9.71 17.28
C THR A 204 17.81 -10.13 16.09
N VAL A 205 18.44 -10.23 14.92
CA VAL A 205 17.80 -10.62 13.67
C VAL A 205 18.17 -12.06 13.32
N ALA A 206 17.16 -12.87 13.01
CA ALA A 206 17.27 -14.26 12.58
C ALA A 206 16.14 -14.59 11.60
N GLY A 207 16.23 -14.01 10.40
CA GLY A 207 15.27 -14.26 9.33
C GLY A 207 15.49 -15.60 8.63
N GLY A 208 14.50 -16.00 7.85
CA GLY A 208 14.54 -17.19 6.99
C GLY A 208 14.12 -16.84 5.57
N ARG A 209 13.40 -17.73 4.90
CA ARG A 209 12.98 -17.50 3.52
C ARG A 209 11.90 -16.42 3.42
N SER A 210 10.75 -16.63 4.10
CA SER A 210 9.64 -15.66 4.09
C SER A 210 8.89 -15.61 5.42
N SER A 211 8.28 -14.47 5.69
CA SER A 211 7.31 -14.32 6.78
C SER A 211 6.03 -15.08 6.44
N VAL A 212 5.57 -14.95 5.20
CA VAL A 212 4.44 -15.70 4.66
C VAL A 212 4.72 -16.10 3.22
N ALA A 213 4.39 -17.35 2.87
CA ALA A 213 4.46 -17.86 1.52
C ALA A 213 3.14 -18.51 1.09
N SER A 214 2.82 -18.46 -0.19
CA SER A 214 1.63 -19.10 -0.78
C SER A 214 1.83 -19.32 -2.26
N PHE A 215 1.84 -20.57 -2.73
CA PHE A 215 2.01 -20.88 -4.15
C PHE A 215 0.82 -21.65 -4.71
N LYS A 216 0.58 -21.50 -6.01
CA LYS A 216 -0.50 -22.20 -6.69
C LYS A 216 -0.15 -23.68 -6.81
N GLY A 217 -1.05 -24.54 -6.35
CA GLY A 217 -0.90 -25.98 -6.57
C GLY A 217 -1.02 -26.37 -8.05
N ASP A 218 -0.44 -27.50 -8.46
CA ASP A 218 -0.44 -27.94 -9.87
C ASP A 218 -1.85 -28.19 -10.43
N ASN A 219 -2.84 -28.40 -9.55
CA ASN A 219 -4.26 -28.53 -9.91
C ASN A 219 -4.96 -27.17 -10.14
N GLY A 220 -4.24 -26.07 -9.93
CA GLY A 220 -4.73 -24.71 -10.06
C GLY A 220 -5.36 -24.11 -8.82
N ALA A 221 -5.42 -24.84 -7.70
CA ALA A 221 -5.87 -24.33 -6.40
C ALA A 221 -4.87 -23.28 -5.89
N SER A 222 -5.37 -22.15 -5.40
CA SER A 222 -4.56 -21.04 -4.89
C SER A 222 -5.27 -20.48 -3.67
N SER A 223 -4.50 -20.11 -2.65
CA SER A 223 -4.97 -19.31 -1.54
C SER A 223 -5.49 -17.95 -2.05
N SER A 224 -6.31 -17.26 -1.27
CA SER A 224 -6.77 -15.90 -1.59
C SER A 224 -7.16 -15.16 -0.33
N GLY A 225 -7.26 -13.82 -0.38
CA GLY A 225 -7.82 -13.08 0.76
C GLY A 225 -6.84 -12.87 1.92
N LEU A 226 -5.54 -13.07 1.73
CA LEU A 226 -4.54 -12.87 2.78
C LEU A 226 -4.52 -11.39 3.22
N VAL A 227 -4.67 -11.16 4.53
CA VAL A 227 -4.34 -9.90 5.19
C VAL A 227 -3.03 -10.09 5.96
N PHE A 228 -1.98 -9.40 5.54
CA PHE A 228 -0.71 -9.32 6.24
C PHE A 228 -0.56 -7.93 6.87
N GLY A 229 -0.85 -7.85 8.17
CA GLY A 229 -0.84 -6.64 8.97
C GLY A 229 -2.26 -6.18 9.28
N THR A 230 -2.51 -4.87 9.18
CA THR A 230 -3.80 -4.28 9.53
C THR A 230 -4.87 -4.57 8.47
N ASP A 231 -6.08 -4.92 8.90
CA ASP A 231 -7.20 -5.13 7.97
C ASP A 231 -7.90 -3.81 7.56
N GLY A 232 -7.68 -2.73 8.31
CA GLY A 232 -8.19 -1.39 8.03
C GLY A 232 -9.63 -1.18 8.54
N ASP A 233 -10.16 -2.07 9.39
CA ASP A 233 -11.58 -2.06 9.76
C ASP A 233 -12.00 -0.94 10.73
N GLY A 234 -11.04 -0.14 11.23
CA GLY A 234 -11.28 0.91 12.21
C GLY A 234 -11.13 0.46 13.66
N GLN A 235 -10.79 -0.79 13.92
CA GLN A 235 -10.72 -1.39 15.24
C GLN A 235 -9.35 -1.98 15.55
N ASN A 236 -8.60 -1.26 16.39
CA ASN A 236 -7.30 -1.70 16.88
C ASN A 236 -6.26 -1.90 15.79
N ASP A 237 -6.34 -1.21 14.65
CA ASP A 237 -5.33 -1.24 13.59
C ASP A 237 -3.88 -1.11 14.09
N PRO A 238 -3.56 -0.25 15.09
CA PRO A 238 -2.22 -0.23 15.69
C PRO A 238 -1.74 -1.58 16.25
N ALA A 239 -2.63 -2.42 16.78
CA ALA A 239 -2.30 -3.72 17.35
C ALA A 239 -1.87 -4.75 16.30
N GLU A 240 -2.17 -4.50 15.03
CA GLU A 240 -2.08 -5.45 13.95
C GLU A 240 -0.75 -5.37 13.18
N PHE A 241 0.13 -4.45 13.57
CA PHE A 241 1.39 -4.22 12.87
C PHE A 241 2.35 -5.40 12.94
N ASN A 242 2.74 -5.93 11.77
CA ASN A 242 3.85 -6.86 11.71
C ASN A 242 5.19 -6.14 11.58
N ILE A 243 6.24 -6.81 12.04
CA ILE A 243 7.63 -6.44 11.76
C ILE A 243 8.31 -7.62 11.09
N SER A 244 8.88 -7.43 9.90
CA SER A 244 9.60 -8.44 9.14
C SER A 244 11.05 -8.03 8.95
N MET A 245 12.00 -8.84 9.40
CA MET A 245 13.43 -8.51 9.41
C MET A 245 14.27 -9.63 8.79
N GLY A 246 15.05 -9.29 7.77
CA GLY A 246 16.07 -10.18 7.21
C GLY A 246 15.53 -11.45 6.53
N MET A 247 14.31 -11.38 6.00
CA MET A 247 13.72 -12.45 5.18
C MET A 247 14.30 -12.39 3.76
N GLY A 248 14.50 -13.55 3.14
CA GLY A 248 14.87 -13.63 1.72
C GLY A 248 13.88 -12.88 0.83
N ILE A 249 12.59 -13.23 0.97
CA ILE A 249 11.45 -12.44 0.45
C ILE A 249 10.42 -12.39 1.56
N ALA A 250 10.13 -11.22 2.15
CA ALA A 250 9.25 -11.15 3.31
C ALA A 250 7.85 -11.72 3.03
N ILE A 251 7.26 -11.39 1.88
CA ILE A 251 5.93 -11.83 1.44
C ILE A 251 6.08 -12.44 0.04
N HIS A 252 5.96 -13.76 -0.10
CA HIS A 252 6.26 -14.48 -1.35
C HIS A 252 5.05 -15.30 -1.82
N LEU A 253 4.37 -14.83 -2.87
CA LEU A 253 3.00 -15.25 -3.16
C LEU A 253 2.76 -15.63 -4.64
N GLU A 254 1.70 -16.40 -4.84
CA GLU A 254 0.87 -16.53 -6.05
C GLU A 254 -0.58 -16.52 -5.57
N THR A 255 -1.05 -15.36 -5.12
CA THR A 255 -2.29 -15.24 -4.34
C THR A 255 -3.03 -13.94 -4.67
N PRO A 256 -4.30 -14.00 -5.12
CA PRO A 256 -5.12 -12.82 -5.37
C PRO A 256 -5.83 -12.31 -4.11
N ASN A 257 -6.37 -11.09 -4.20
CA ASN A 257 -7.13 -10.41 -3.13
C ASN A 257 -6.31 -10.27 -1.84
N VAL A 258 -5.07 -9.78 -1.96
CA VAL A 258 -4.14 -9.67 -0.83
C VAL A 258 -4.09 -8.23 -0.33
N LYS A 259 -4.11 -8.04 0.99
CA LYS A 259 -3.82 -6.75 1.65
C LYS A 259 -2.53 -6.85 2.45
N VAL A 260 -1.57 -5.98 2.13
CA VAL A 260 -0.32 -5.80 2.89
C VAL A 260 -0.33 -4.38 3.42
N ALA A 261 -0.70 -4.20 4.69
CA ALA A 261 -0.90 -2.88 5.28
C ALA A 261 -0.40 -2.83 6.74
N GLY A 262 0.13 -1.69 7.18
CA GLY A 262 0.54 -1.50 8.57
C GLY A 262 1.81 -2.26 8.99
N ASN A 263 2.77 -2.48 8.08
CA ASN A 263 3.95 -3.29 8.38
C ASN A 263 5.26 -2.50 8.41
N PHE A 264 6.23 -2.96 9.21
CA PHE A 264 7.63 -2.59 9.08
C PHE A 264 8.39 -3.72 8.38
N ILE A 265 9.12 -3.42 7.30
CA ILE A 265 9.96 -4.37 6.59
C ILE A 265 11.41 -3.87 6.63
N ASN A 266 12.32 -4.61 7.26
CA ASN A 266 13.72 -4.25 7.50
C ASN A 266 13.90 -2.91 8.25
N VAL A 267 12.92 -2.55 9.07
CA VAL A 267 12.91 -1.39 9.97
C VAL A 267 12.71 -1.89 11.40
N PHE A 268 13.63 -1.54 12.30
CA PHE A 268 13.51 -1.92 13.71
C PHE A 268 12.32 -1.21 14.38
N PRO A 269 11.81 -1.72 15.53
CA PRO A 269 10.63 -1.16 16.20
C PRO A 269 10.66 0.35 16.49
N ASN A 270 11.86 0.96 16.60
CA ASN A 270 11.98 2.40 16.78
C ASN A 270 11.61 3.24 15.53
N GLY A 271 11.47 2.61 14.35
CA GLY A 271 11.06 3.22 13.09
C GLY A 271 12.10 4.09 12.38
N THR A 272 13.29 4.29 12.96
CA THR A 272 14.35 5.14 12.39
C THR A 272 15.70 4.43 12.29
N ARG A 273 15.84 3.23 12.86
CA ARG A 273 16.97 2.34 12.65
C ARG A 273 16.57 1.27 11.65
N PHE A 274 17.37 1.15 10.60
CA PHE A 274 17.20 0.16 9.55
C PHE A 274 18.08 -1.07 9.79
N LEU A 275 17.73 -2.18 9.13
CA LEU A 275 18.58 -3.35 9.07
C LEU A 275 19.91 -3.03 8.37
N ASP A 276 21.02 -3.38 8.99
CA ASP A 276 22.31 -3.38 8.30
C ASP A 276 22.45 -4.70 7.54
N LEU A 277 22.22 -4.64 6.23
CA LEU A 277 22.23 -5.82 5.34
C LEU A 277 23.59 -6.55 5.36
N SER A 278 24.69 -5.87 5.67
CA SER A 278 26.02 -6.50 5.77
C SER A 278 26.16 -7.46 6.95
N THR A 279 25.22 -7.41 7.90
CA THR A 279 25.18 -8.31 9.06
C THR A 279 24.43 -9.61 8.79
N ILE A 280 23.72 -9.70 7.66
CA ILE A 280 22.97 -10.88 7.28
C ILE A 280 23.90 -11.85 6.55
N VAL A 281 23.91 -13.10 7.00
CA VAL A 281 24.59 -14.20 6.32
C VAL A 281 23.56 -14.96 5.51
N LEU A 282 23.52 -14.71 4.21
CA LEU A 282 22.76 -15.50 3.24
C LEU A 282 23.59 -16.73 2.83
N LEU A 283 22.94 -17.88 2.75
CA LEU A 283 23.59 -19.17 2.46
C LEU A 283 23.29 -19.68 1.04
N ASP A 284 22.28 -19.12 0.38
CA ASP A 284 21.80 -19.39 -0.97
C ASP A 284 22.34 -18.40 -2.01
N GLY A 285 22.74 -17.20 -1.58
CA GLY A 285 23.07 -16.14 -2.53
C GLY A 285 21.81 -15.62 -3.23
N GLU A 286 20.66 -15.64 -2.57
CA GLU A 286 19.54 -14.79 -2.95
C GLU A 286 19.67 -13.42 -2.28
N GLY A 287 18.67 -12.56 -2.47
CA GLY A 287 18.58 -11.26 -1.85
C GLY A 287 17.79 -11.23 -0.55
N ILE A 288 17.58 -10.01 -0.06
CA ILE A 288 16.57 -9.59 0.89
C ILE A 288 15.60 -8.69 0.13
N GLU A 289 14.36 -9.15 0.01
CA GLU A 289 13.29 -8.54 -0.78
C GLU A 289 12.02 -8.38 0.07
N ALA A 290 11.14 -7.47 -0.34
CA ALA A 290 9.94 -7.14 0.43
C ALA A 290 8.73 -7.96 -0.03
N ILE A 291 8.33 -7.86 -1.30
CA ILE A 291 7.08 -8.42 -1.78
C ILE A 291 7.28 -9.02 -3.18
N GLU A 292 6.88 -10.28 -3.34
CA GLU A 292 6.70 -10.93 -4.64
C GLU A 292 5.31 -11.54 -4.75
N ASN A 293 4.63 -11.35 -5.89
CA ASN A 293 3.36 -12.01 -6.14
C ASN A 293 3.10 -12.33 -7.63
N GLY A 294 3.01 -13.63 -7.95
CA GLY A 294 2.70 -14.13 -9.29
C GLY A 294 1.21 -14.16 -9.66
N ALA A 295 0.29 -13.85 -8.74
CA ALA A 295 -1.15 -13.79 -9.02
C ALA A 295 -1.82 -12.62 -8.28
N ALA A 296 -1.26 -11.42 -8.42
CA ALA A 296 -1.58 -10.26 -7.60
C ALA A 296 -2.87 -9.49 -7.97
N ASP A 297 -3.86 -10.15 -8.59
CA ASP A 297 -5.13 -9.51 -8.90
C ASP A 297 -5.79 -8.97 -7.62
N ASN A 298 -6.21 -7.70 -7.64
CA ASN A 298 -6.81 -6.99 -6.51
C ASN A 298 -5.90 -6.88 -5.27
N MET A 299 -4.58 -6.78 -5.45
CA MET A 299 -3.64 -6.59 -4.35
C MET A 299 -3.59 -5.12 -3.87
N VAL A 300 -3.66 -4.91 -2.56
CA VAL A 300 -3.45 -3.62 -1.90
C VAL A 300 -2.16 -3.66 -1.09
N ILE A 301 -1.27 -2.71 -1.35
CA ILE A 301 -0.03 -2.49 -0.60
C ILE A 301 -0.09 -1.07 -0.03
N GLY A 302 -0.32 -1.00 1.28
CA GLY A 302 -0.55 0.23 2.02
C GLY A 302 -2.04 0.52 2.18
N THR A 303 -2.45 1.77 2.03
CA THR A 303 -3.84 2.19 2.23
C THR A 303 -4.72 1.91 1.02
N ASP A 304 -5.97 1.49 1.24
CA ASP A 304 -6.97 1.38 0.17
C ASP A 304 -7.69 2.71 -0.10
N GLY A 305 -7.67 3.65 0.85
CA GLY A 305 -8.20 5.01 0.71
C GLY A 305 -9.68 5.11 1.00
N ASP A 306 -10.28 4.17 1.75
CA ASP A 306 -11.73 4.12 1.97
C ASP A 306 -12.24 5.14 3.03
N GLY A 307 -11.33 5.84 3.70
CA GLY A 307 -11.63 6.83 4.74
C GLY A 307 -11.61 6.26 6.16
N VAL A 308 -11.31 4.97 6.33
CA VAL A 308 -11.22 4.26 7.60
C VAL A 308 -9.77 3.81 7.81
N SER A 309 -9.18 4.20 8.94
CA SER A 309 -7.84 3.76 9.35
C SER A 309 -6.66 3.96 8.38
N ASP A 310 -6.84 4.63 7.24
CA ASP A 310 -5.81 4.92 6.22
C ASP A 310 -4.48 5.47 6.77
N ALA A 311 -4.53 6.12 7.94
CA ALA A 311 -3.34 6.63 8.60
C ALA A 311 -2.40 5.52 9.12
N ASP A 312 -2.95 4.37 9.50
CA ASP A 312 -2.24 3.22 10.09
C ASP A 312 -1.98 2.08 9.09
N GLU A 313 -2.56 2.14 7.89
CA GLU A 313 -2.38 1.13 6.84
C GLU A 313 -1.04 1.19 6.10
N ARG A 314 -0.21 2.19 6.38
CA ARG A 314 1.07 2.39 5.68
C ARG A 314 2.05 1.25 5.94
N ASN A 315 2.83 0.88 4.93
CA ASN A 315 4.05 0.11 5.15
C ASN A 315 5.27 1.03 5.23
N ILE A 316 6.20 0.73 6.14
CA ILE A 316 7.52 1.37 6.23
C ILE A 316 8.56 0.36 5.77
N ILE A 317 9.12 0.60 4.59
CA ILE A 317 9.98 -0.32 3.88
C ILE A 317 11.41 0.21 3.89
N GLY A 318 12.26 -0.53 4.59
CA GLY A 318 13.68 -0.29 4.76
C GLY A 318 14.53 -0.81 3.60
N PRO A 319 15.81 -1.13 3.85
CA PRO A 319 16.76 -1.48 2.81
C PRO A 319 16.53 -2.91 2.30
N LEU A 320 16.75 -3.08 1.00
CA LEU A 320 16.68 -4.34 0.26
C LEU A 320 17.97 -4.52 -0.56
N PHE A 321 18.29 -5.76 -0.96
CA PHE A 321 19.37 -6.06 -1.91
C PHE A 321 19.14 -7.43 -2.53
N THR A 322 19.49 -7.67 -3.79
CA THR A 322 19.58 -9.02 -4.36
C THR A 322 20.77 -9.09 -5.31
N ILE A 323 21.20 -10.30 -5.66
CA ILE A 323 22.42 -10.53 -6.45
C ILE A 323 22.14 -11.11 -7.84
N SER A 324 20.89 -11.44 -8.21
CA SER A 324 20.60 -12.19 -9.45
C SER A 324 19.57 -11.56 -10.41
N VAL A 325 18.59 -10.79 -9.97
CA VAL A 325 17.65 -10.02 -10.83
C VAL A 325 17.12 -8.81 -10.07
N ALA A 326 16.82 -7.69 -10.75
CA ALA A 326 16.50 -6.37 -10.21
C ALA A 326 15.96 -6.31 -8.75
N ASN A 327 16.77 -5.79 -7.83
CA ASN A 327 16.33 -5.44 -6.46
C ASN A 327 15.02 -4.69 -6.51
N THR A 328 13.92 -5.23 -5.98
CA THR A 328 12.60 -4.64 -6.14
C THR A 328 11.82 -4.62 -4.84
N VAL A 329 11.11 -3.52 -4.57
CA VAL A 329 10.23 -3.40 -3.40
C VAL A 329 8.98 -4.28 -3.56
N ALA A 330 8.34 -4.25 -4.73
CA ALA A 330 7.24 -5.14 -5.06
C ALA A 330 7.36 -5.70 -6.49
N GLU A 331 7.50 -7.00 -6.62
CA GLU A 331 7.62 -7.68 -7.91
C GLU A 331 6.37 -8.48 -8.26
N PHE A 332 5.85 -8.22 -9.47
CA PHE A 332 4.74 -8.94 -10.08
C PHE A 332 5.24 -9.65 -11.34
N TRP A 333 5.60 -10.92 -11.19
CA TRP A 333 6.27 -11.70 -12.24
C TRP A 333 5.30 -12.36 -13.23
N ASP A 334 3.98 -12.28 -13.01
CA ASP A 334 2.93 -12.54 -14.01
C ASP A 334 1.98 -11.32 -14.14
N SER A 335 1.10 -11.33 -15.14
CA SER A 335 0.07 -10.31 -15.34
C SER A 335 -0.85 -10.20 -14.10
N ALA A 336 -1.02 -8.97 -13.60
CA ALA A 336 -1.85 -8.72 -12.42
C ALA A 336 -2.60 -7.38 -12.52
N THR A 337 -3.89 -7.40 -12.20
CA THR A 337 -4.79 -6.27 -12.39
C THR A 337 -5.33 -5.69 -11.09
N ASN A 338 -5.72 -4.42 -11.15
CA ASN A 338 -6.31 -3.71 -10.02
C ASN A 338 -5.39 -3.66 -8.77
N ILE A 339 -4.10 -3.44 -8.98
CA ILE A 339 -3.13 -3.28 -7.88
C ILE A 339 -3.18 -1.85 -7.34
N THR A 340 -3.15 -1.70 -6.02
CA THR A 340 -2.96 -0.42 -5.32
C THR A 340 -1.63 -0.44 -4.55
N PHE A 341 -0.81 0.59 -4.75
CA PHE A 341 0.38 0.89 -3.96
C PHE A 341 0.26 2.33 -3.45
N ALA A 342 -0.23 2.54 -2.24
CA ALA A 342 -0.58 3.87 -1.73
C ALA A 342 -0.20 4.06 -0.26
N GLY A 343 0.19 5.28 0.11
CA GLY A 343 0.51 5.69 1.48
C GLY A 343 1.82 5.15 2.06
N ASN A 344 2.59 4.36 1.31
CA ASN A 344 3.80 3.70 1.82
C ASN A 344 4.99 4.65 1.97
N TYR A 345 5.86 4.36 2.94
CA TYR A 345 7.17 4.97 3.10
C TYR A 345 8.25 4.01 2.63
N VAL A 346 9.06 4.42 1.66
CA VAL A 346 10.12 3.59 1.08
C VAL A 346 11.45 4.35 1.16
N GLY A 347 12.47 3.73 1.76
CA GLY A 347 13.80 4.32 1.92
C GLY A 347 13.85 5.43 2.98
N ILE A 348 12.80 5.57 3.80
CA ILE A 348 12.67 6.61 4.82
C ILE A 348 11.95 6.09 6.07
N GLY A 349 12.40 6.57 7.23
CA GLY A 349 11.87 6.19 8.54
C GLY A 349 10.57 6.90 8.86
N ILE A 350 9.97 6.49 9.99
CA ILE A 350 8.67 7.01 10.46
C ILE A 350 8.65 8.53 10.73
N ASP A 351 9.82 9.11 10.95
CA ASP A 351 10.01 10.55 11.19
C ASP A 351 9.96 11.39 9.90
N GLY A 352 9.86 10.74 8.74
CA GLY A 352 9.89 11.37 7.42
C GLY A 352 11.21 12.10 7.12
N GLN A 353 12.29 11.74 7.82
CA GLN A 353 13.59 12.43 7.74
C GLN A 353 14.79 11.48 7.72
N THR A 354 14.74 10.37 8.47
CA THR A 354 15.84 9.41 8.53
C THR A 354 15.83 8.57 7.26
N THR A 355 16.77 8.83 6.36
CA THR A 355 16.84 8.20 5.04
C THR A 355 17.93 7.13 4.96
N LEU A 356 17.74 6.16 4.07
CA LEU A 356 18.78 5.24 3.59
C LEU A 356 18.89 5.32 2.07
N THR A 357 19.98 4.82 1.49
CA THR A 357 20.01 4.54 0.04
C THR A 357 19.35 3.19 -0.16
N ASN A 358 18.28 3.13 -0.95
CA ASN A 358 17.61 1.89 -1.24
C ASN A 358 18.09 1.42 -2.61
N ASP A 359 18.90 0.37 -2.61
CA ASP A 359 19.39 -0.22 -3.85
C ASP A 359 18.28 -1.01 -4.51
N SER A 360 17.27 -0.35 -5.08
CA SER A 360 16.01 -0.98 -5.49
C SER A 360 15.22 -0.20 -6.54
N THR A 361 14.54 -0.97 -7.37
CA THR A 361 13.37 -0.60 -8.14
C THR A 361 12.14 -0.59 -7.24
N LEU A 362 11.19 0.34 -7.47
CA LEU A 362 9.98 0.35 -6.65
C LEU A 362 9.11 -0.86 -7.00
N ILE A 363 8.73 -0.98 -8.28
CA ILE A 363 7.80 -2.01 -8.74
C ILE A 363 8.31 -2.62 -10.04
N ASN A 364 8.33 -3.95 -10.11
CA ASN A 364 8.45 -4.71 -11.36
C ASN A 364 7.07 -5.22 -11.78
N ILE A 365 6.71 -5.04 -13.04
CA ILE A 365 5.38 -5.41 -13.55
C ILE A 365 5.44 -6.00 -14.96
N ARG A 366 4.54 -6.94 -15.26
CA ARG A 366 4.34 -7.56 -16.59
C ARG A 366 3.35 -6.80 -17.47
N ASN A 367 3.28 -7.20 -18.75
CA ASN A 367 2.19 -6.83 -19.66
C ASN A 367 0.82 -7.24 -19.11
N ARG A 368 -0.22 -6.53 -19.57
CA ARG A 368 -1.64 -6.66 -19.22
C ARG A 368 -1.98 -6.33 -17.77
N SER A 369 -0.98 -5.94 -16.99
CA SER A 369 -1.17 -5.55 -15.61
C SER A 369 -1.78 -4.15 -15.48
N SER A 370 -2.34 -3.84 -14.32
CA SER A 370 -2.81 -2.50 -14.01
C SER A 370 -2.56 -2.14 -12.56
N ILE A 371 -1.98 -0.95 -12.34
CA ILE A 371 -1.55 -0.50 -11.02
C ILE A 371 -1.81 1.00 -10.83
N ARG A 372 -2.23 1.34 -9.61
CA ARG A 372 -2.26 2.69 -9.05
C ARG A 372 -1.12 2.85 -8.06
N ILE A 373 -0.33 3.90 -8.22
CA ILE A 373 0.77 4.29 -7.33
C ILE A 373 0.45 5.68 -6.81
N GLY A 374 0.10 5.77 -5.53
CA GLY A 374 -0.30 7.00 -4.86
C GLY A 374 -1.81 7.25 -4.94
N SER A 375 -2.20 8.53 -4.87
CA SER A 375 -3.60 8.92 -4.69
C SER A 375 -4.46 8.69 -5.92
N ASN A 376 -5.70 8.25 -5.71
CA ASN A 376 -6.69 8.22 -6.78
C ASN A 376 -7.34 9.60 -7.00
N PHE A 377 -7.23 10.53 -6.05
CA PHE A 377 -7.88 11.85 -6.04
C PHE A 377 -9.42 11.80 -6.12
N ASP A 378 -10.04 10.86 -5.41
CA ASP A 378 -11.50 10.78 -5.28
C ASP A 378 -12.06 11.69 -4.16
N GLY A 379 -11.17 12.33 -3.39
CA GLY A 379 -11.52 13.26 -2.32
C GLY A 379 -11.63 12.61 -0.94
N VAL A 380 -11.36 11.31 -0.84
CA VAL A 380 -11.24 10.57 0.42
C VAL A 380 -9.77 10.21 0.62
N SER A 381 -9.21 10.62 1.76
CA SER A 381 -7.86 10.25 2.16
C SER A 381 -6.72 10.55 1.18
N ASP A 382 -6.92 11.36 0.12
CA ASP A 382 -5.89 11.72 -0.87
C ASP A 382 -4.51 12.08 -0.25
N PRO A 383 -4.42 12.88 0.85
CA PRO A 383 -3.12 13.18 1.46
C PRO A 383 -2.45 11.97 2.11
N LEU A 384 -3.24 11.00 2.55
CA LEU A 384 -2.78 9.77 3.20
C LEU A 384 -2.37 8.70 2.18
N GLU A 385 -3.01 8.66 1.00
CA GLU A 385 -2.69 7.78 -0.12
C GLU A 385 -1.34 8.12 -0.81
N ALA A 386 -0.82 9.33 -0.60
CA ALA A 386 0.47 9.73 -1.16
C ALA A 386 1.63 8.89 -0.59
N ASN A 387 2.33 8.14 -1.45
CA ASN A 387 3.57 7.48 -1.04
C ASN A 387 4.69 8.51 -0.80
N LEU A 388 5.59 8.22 0.14
CA LEU A 388 6.82 8.95 0.39
C LEU A 388 8.02 8.06 0.03
N ILE A 389 8.68 8.37 -1.10
CA ILE A 389 9.68 7.49 -1.71
C ILE A 389 11.00 8.22 -1.84
N TYR A 390 12.02 7.69 -1.18
CA TYR A 390 13.36 8.27 -1.10
C TYR A 390 14.42 7.34 -1.66
N ASN A 391 15.39 7.94 -2.35
CA ASN A 391 16.69 7.34 -2.65
C ASN A 391 16.63 5.95 -3.33
N LEU A 392 15.64 5.71 -4.18
CA LEU A 392 15.71 4.59 -5.11
C LEU A 392 16.86 4.85 -6.09
N ASP A 393 17.79 3.92 -6.23
CA ASP A 393 18.93 4.08 -7.15
C ASP A 393 18.78 3.31 -8.48
N ASN A 394 17.71 2.52 -8.62
CA ASN A 394 17.35 1.82 -9.85
C ASN A 394 16.07 2.43 -10.46
N SER A 395 15.34 1.64 -11.26
CA SER A 395 14.16 2.08 -12.02
C SER A 395 12.98 2.33 -11.09
N PHE A 396 12.24 3.42 -11.26
CA PHE A 396 11.03 3.65 -10.49
C PHE A 396 10.02 2.54 -10.81
N ILE A 397 9.76 2.27 -12.08
CA ILE A 397 9.06 1.07 -12.54
C ILE A 397 9.98 0.27 -13.45
N GLY A 398 10.17 -1.00 -13.13
CA GLY A 398 10.79 -2.00 -14.01
C GLY A 398 9.75 -2.86 -14.71
N PHE A 399 10.18 -3.48 -15.82
CA PHE A 399 9.34 -4.36 -16.62
C PHE A 399 9.95 -5.74 -16.73
N HIS A 400 9.15 -6.75 -16.41
CA HIS A 400 9.47 -8.12 -16.76
C HIS A 400 9.30 -8.31 -18.27
N GLU A 401 10.11 -9.22 -18.84
CA GLU A 401 10.24 -9.59 -20.26
C GLU A 401 9.12 -9.06 -21.19
N ASN A 402 9.51 -8.27 -22.20
CA ASN A 402 8.66 -7.64 -23.21
C ASN A 402 7.28 -7.19 -22.68
N ASN A 403 7.22 -6.08 -21.95
CA ASN A 403 5.95 -5.46 -21.54
C ASN A 403 5.18 -4.80 -22.73
N ASN A 404 5.41 -5.28 -23.95
CA ASN A 404 4.80 -4.75 -25.17
C ASN A 404 5.02 -5.66 -26.39
N GLU A 405 4.56 -6.91 -26.34
CA GLU A 405 4.69 -7.82 -27.48
C GLU A 405 3.68 -7.54 -28.61
N ASN A 406 2.72 -6.64 -28.38
CA ASN A 406 1.61 -6.37 -29.28
C ASN A 406 1.39 -4.87 -29.55
N ASP A 407 2.45 -4.17 -29.96
CA ASP A 407 2.43 -2.77 -30.43
C ASP A 407 1.72 -1.77 -29.49
N GLY A 408 1.72 -2.02 -28.19
CA GLY A 408 1.25 -1.22 -27.06
C GLY A 408 -0.10 -1.67 -26.52
N ALA A 409 -0.74 -2.63 -27.17
CA ALA A 409 -2.08 -3.08 -26.81
C ALA A 409 -2.12 -3.90 -25.52
N ASP A 410 -1.03 -4.60 -25.21
CA ASP A 410 -0.88 -5.38 -24.00
C ASP A 410 -0.03 -4.68 -22.94
N ALA A 411 0.44 -3.45 -23.16
CA ALA A 411 1.27 -2.76 -22.18
C ALA A 411 0.57 -2.59 -20.82
N ALA A 412 1.34 -2.75 -19.74
CA ALA A 412 0.87 -2.47 -18.39
C ALA A 412 0.26 -1.06 -18.28
N ARG A 413 -0.81 -0.89 -17.51
CA ARG A 413 -1.47 0.41 -17.28
C ARG A 413 -1.09 0.96 -15.92
N ILE A 414 -0.24 1.97 -15.91
CA ILE A 414 0.28 2.58 -14.69
C ILE A 414 -0.32 3.97 -14.48
N VAL A 415 -0.92 4.17 -13.31
CA VAL A 415 -1.35 5.48 -12.81
C VAL A 415 -0.43 5.85 -11.66
N ALA A 416 0.27 6.98 -11.74
CA ALA A 416 1.22 7.40 -10.73
C ALA A 416 0.99 8.86 -10.36
N ARG A 417 0.15 9.13 -9.36
CA ARG A 417 -0.28 10.49 -8.99
C ARG A 417 -0.21 10.70 -7.48
N GLY A 418 -0.06 11.95 -7.04
CA GLY A 418 -0.04 12.35 -5.62
C GLY A 418 1.23 11.96 -4.83
N ASN A 419 2.12 11.16 -5.40
CA ASN A 419 3.35 10.71 -4.73
C ASN A 419 4.31 11.87 -4.38
N ARG A 420 5.12 11.65 -3.35
CA ARG A 420 6.23 12.52 -2.93
C ARG A 420 7.55 11.80 -3.17
N LEU A 421 8.25 12.21 -4.22
CA LEU A 421 9.46 11.56 -4.72
C LEU A 421 10.69 12.41 -4.43
N VAL A 422 11.69 11.83 -3.78
CA VAL A 422 12.89 12.57 -3.35
C VAL A 422 14.16 11.78 -3.65
N ASN A 423 15.06 12.40 -4.41
CA ASN A 423 16.38 11.88 -4.76
C ASN A 423 16.36 10.45 -5.33
N ASN A 424 15.40 10.13 -6.19
CA ASN A 424 15.39 8.86 -6.91
C ASN A 424 16.24 9.02 -8.18
N ALA A 425 16.93 7.95 -8.58
CA ALA A 425 17.87 7.97 -9.70
C ALA A 425 17.20 7.87 -11.08
N SER A 426 15.90 7.58 -11.13
CA SER A 426 15.15 7.39 -12.36
C SER A 426 13.83 8.17 -12.37
N ALA A 427 13.35 8.46 -13.58
CA ALA A 427 12.03 9.06 -13.78
C ALA A 427 10.92 8.06 -13.42
N VAL A 428 9.75 8.58 -13.07
CA VAL A 428 8.56 7.77 -12.74
C VAL A 428 8.20 6.77 -13.87
N LEU A 429 8.41 7.16 -15.13
CA LEU A 429 8.13 6.41 -16.36
C LEU A 429 9.10 6.93 -17.45
N MET A 430 9.64 6.22 -18.46
CA MET A 430 9.89 4.81 -18.80
C MET A 430 11.02 4.76 -19.85
N GLN A 431 11.83 3.70 -19.83
CA GLN A 431 12.17 2.91 -21.03
C GLN A 431 12.43 1.47 -20.58
N ASP A 432 11.57 0.52 -20.94
CA ASP A 432 11.98 -0.89 -21.03
C ASP A 432 13.09 -0.93 -22.08
N GLN A 433 14.21 -1.60 -21.79
CA GLN A 433 15.32 -1.74 -22.75
C GLN A 433 14.84 -2.29 -24.11
N ASN A 434 13.69 -2.98 -24.14
CA ASN A 434 13.12 -3.62 -25.32
C ASN A 434 11.96 -2.86 -25.98
N VAL A 435 11.40 -1.81 -25.35
CA VAL A 435 10.20 -1.11 -25.83
C VAL A 435 10.40 0.40 -25.88
N THR A 436 10.15 1.01 -27.04
CA THR A 436 10.22 2.47 -27.15
C THR A 436 9.05 3.12 -26.42
N ILE A 437 9.28 4.30 -25.85
CA ILE A 437 8.23 5.09 -25.19
C ILE A 437 7.03 5.36 -26.13
N GLY A 438 7.28 5.57 -27.42
CA GLY A 438 6.23 5.75 -28.43
C GLY A 438 5.37 4.50 -28.61
N THR A 439 5.97 3.31 -28.58
CA THR A 439 5.23 2.04 -28.65
C THR A 439 4.39 1.81 -27.40
N TYR A 440 4.88 2.15 -26.21
CA TYR A 440 4.12 2.03 -24.96
C TYR A 440 2.83 2.88 -24.98
N TYR A 441 2.92 4.11 -25.50
CA TYR A 441 1.79 5.04 -25.55
C TYR A 441 0.93 4.95 -26.82
N SER A 442 1.15 3.98 -27.71
CA SER A 442 0.46 3.88 -29.01
C SER A 442 -1.06 3.75 -28.90
N THR A 443 -1.56 3.16 -27.81
CA THR A 443 -3.00 3.02 -27.53
C THR A 443 -3.56 4.19 -26.73
N VAL A 444 -2.69 5.00 -26.12
CA VAL A 444 -3.03 6.11 -25.23
C VAL A 444 -3.08 7.44 -25.98
N LEU A 445 -2.16 7.67 -26.91
CA LEU A 445 -2.00 8.93 -27.65
C LEU A 445 -2.48 8.81 -29.09
N ALA A 446 -2.90 9.93 -29.68
CA ALA A 446 -3.28 9.98 -31.10
C ALA A 446 -2.07 9.88 -32.06
N ASP A 447 -0.90 10.38 -31.65
CA ASP A 447 0.38 10.21 -32.35
C ASP A 447 1.53 10.08 -31.34
N SER A 448 1.75 8.87 -30.84
CA SER A 448 2.85 8.57 -29.91
C SER A 448 4.23 8.55 -30.55
N THR A 449 4.33 8.58 -31.89
CA THR A 449 5.61 8.47 -32.61
C THR A 449 6.34 9.81 -32.71
N ASN A 450 5.59 10.91 -32.85
CA ASN A 450 6.16 12.25 -33.01
C ASN A 450 5.83 13.18 -31.84
N THR A 451 4.81 12.87 -31.04
CA THR A 451 4.27 13.79 -30.03
C THR A 451 3.89 13.06 -28.75
N PHE A 452 4.86 12.87 -27.86
CA PHE A 452 4.63 12.19 -26.56
C PHE A 452 5.03 13.03 -25.34
N ALA A 453 5.72 14.15 -25.53
CA ALA A 453 6.24 14.97 -24.44
C ALA A 453 5.29 16.13 -24.10
N THR A 454 4.85 16.19 -22.85
CA THR A 454 4.17 17.35 -22.29
C THR A 454 5.15 18.52 -22.13
N THR A 455 4.71 19.74 -22.48
CA THR A 455 5.50 20.94 -22.21
C THR A 455 4.75 21.91 -21.33
N VAL A 456 5.49 22.63 -20.48
CA VAL A 456 4.96 23.70 -19.63
C VAL A 456 5.78 24.97 -19.81
N SER A 457 5.08 26.11 -19.86
CA SER A 457 5.65 27.45 -19.89
C SER A 457 4.82 28.40 -19.02
N THR A 458 5.26 29.65 -18.89
CA THR A 458 4.42 30.72 -18.33
C THR A 458 3.87 31.62 -19.42
N ASN A 459 2.75 32.29 -19.13
CA ASN A 459 2.34 33.45 -19.91
C ASN A 459 3.34 34.62 -19.69
N VAL A 460 3.26 35.64 -20.54
CA VAL A 460 4.16 36.83 -20.48
C VAL A 460 4.11 37.52 -19.11
N ALA A 461 2.96 37.50 -18.43
CA ALA A 461 2.78 38.12 -17.12
C ALA A 461 3.32 37.28 -15.95
N GLY A 462 3.67 36.01 -16.17
CA GLY A 462 4.07 35.08 -15.12
C GLY A 462 2.94 34.73 -14.13
N THR A 463 1.68 34.91 -14.54
CA THR A 463 0.49 34.65 -13.72
C THR A 463 -0.18 33.31 -14.01
N GLN A 464 0.13 32.70 -15.15
CA GLN A 464 -0.45 31.43 -15.57
C GLN A 464 0.62 30.45 -16.02
N LEU A 465 0.39 29.16 -15.73
CA LEU A 465 1.06 28.05 -16.37
C LEU A 465 0.31 27.69 -17.65
N TRP A 466 1.02 27.61 -18.76
CA TRP A 466 0.50 27.12 -20.04
C TRP A 466 1.10 25.75 -20.31
N VAL A 467 0.23 24.75 -20.46
CA VAL A 467 0.61 23.36 -20.69
C VAL A 467 0.14 22.96 -22.09
N THR A 468 1.05 22.38 -22.87
CA THR A 468 0.69 21.69 -24.12
C THR A 468 0.66 20.20 -23.86
N ILE A 469 -0.49 19.59 -24.11
CA ILE A 469 -0.76 18.19 -23.85
C ILE A 469 -0.57 17.40 -25.16
N PRO A 470 0.19 16.30 -25.18
CA PRO A 470 0.16 15.36 -26.29
C PRO A 470 -1.27 14.86 -26.53
N PRO A 471 -1.84 15.00 -27.75
CA PRO A 471 -3.24 14.69 -27.97
C PRO A 471 -3.57 13.23 -27.61
N PRO A 472 -4.60 12.97 -26.78
CA PRO A 472 -5.00 11.62 -26.43
C PRO A 472 -5.68 10.90 -27.60
N ASN A 473 -5.60 9.58 -27.62
CA ASN A 473 -6.49 8.75 -28.42
C ASN A 473 -7.89 8.77 -27.80
N THR A 474 -8.73 9.68 -28.26
CA THR A 474 -10.07 9.95 -27.69
C THR A 474 -11.07 8.80 -27.84
N ASN A 475 -10.76 7.77 -28.64
CA ASN A 475 -11.56 6.53 -28.66
C ASN A 475 -11.34 5.69 -27.40
N ASN A 476 -10.16 5.83 -26.78
CA ASN A 476 -9.81 5.15 -25.55
C ASN A 476 -9.92 6.15 -24.40
N TYR A 477 -9.12 7.21 -24.37
CA TYR A 477 -9.03 8.14 -23.25
C TYR A 477 -9.65 9.50 -23.59
N SER A 478 -10.83 9.79 -23.03
CA SER A 478 -11.57 11.02 -23.31
C SER A 478 -11.10 12.24 -22.52
N THR A 479 -10.26 12.02 -21.50
CA THR A 479 -9.95 13.05 -20.50
C THR A 479 -8.45 13.10 -20.26
N ALA A 480 -7.89 14.32 -20.26
CA ALA A 480 -6.51 14.58 -19.86
C ALA A 480 -6.51 15.40 -18.56
N ILE A 481 -5.87 14.87 -17.54
CA ILE A 481 -5.72 15.49 -16.22
C ILE A 481 -4.28 15.97 -16.10
N VAL A 482 -4.07 17.24 -15.76
CA VAL A 482 -2.76 17.84 -15.56
C VAL A 482 -2.55 18.07 -14.07
N ASP A 483 -1.59 17.36 -13.49
CA ASP A 483 -1.11 17.57 -12.14
C ASP A 483 0.13 18.45 -12.14
N PHE A 484 0.22 19.38 -11.19
CA PHE A 484 1.39 20.22 -10.98
C PHE A 484 2.16 19.78 -9.75
N TYR A 485 3.49 19.70 -9.86
CA TYR A 485 4.37 19.33 -8.76
C TYR A 485 5.50 20.34 -8.58
N GLU A 486 5.85 20.65 -7.33
CA GLU A 486 7.18 21.15 -6.99
C GLU A 486 8.19 20.05 -7.33
N VAL A 487 9.18 20.40 -8.15
CA VAL A 487 10.20 19.46 -8.60
C VAL A 487 11.21 19.20 -7.49
N ASP A 488 11.65 17.95 -7.35
CA ASP A 488 12.76 17.62 -6.46
C ASP A 488 14.07 18.29 -6.94
N PRO A 489 14.66 19.22 -6.18
CA PRO A 489 15.87 19.91 -6.60
C PRO A 489 17.10 18.99 -6.69
N ILE A 490 17.12 17.86 -5.97
CA ILE A 490 18.26 16.93 -5.99
C ILE A 490 18.25 16.14 -7.30
N ALA A 491 17.12 15.52 -7.66
CA ALA A 491 16.96 14.89 -8.97
C ALA A 491 17.18 15.87 -10.12
N LEU A 492 16.69 17.12 -10.01
CA LEU A 492 16.87 18.13 -11.05
C LEU A 492 18.35 18.46 -11.30
N ALA A 493 19.19 18.47 -10.27
CA ALA A 493 20.63 18.65 -10.42
C ALA A 493 21.29 17.53 -11.24
N ASN A 494 20.67 16.35 -11.29
CA ASN A 494 21.07 15.20 -12.10
C ASN A 494 20.31 15.13 -13.45
N SER A 495 19.72 16.24 -13.90
CA SER A 495 18.93 16.33 -15.14
C SER A 495 17.68 15.45 -15.17
N LEU A 496 17.14 15.13 -14.00
CA LEU A 496 15.94 14.31 -13.83
C LEU A 496 14.78 15.16 -13.28
N VAL A 497 13.58 14.99 -13.83
CA VAL A 497 12.37 15.66 -13.33
C VAL A 497 11.48 14.63 -12.63
N GLN A 498 11.22 14.87 -11.35
CA GLN A 498 10.26 14.12 -10.54
C GLN A 498 9.54 15.05 -9.56
N GLY A 499 8.33 14.67 -9.17
CA GLY A 499 7.48 15.45 -8.28
C GLY A 499 7.79 15.21 -6.80
N LYS A 500 8.27 16.24 -6.10
CA LYS A 500 8.52 16.22 -4.65
C LYS A 500 7.27 16.52 -3.84
N THR A 501 6.49 17.50 -4.30
CA THR A 501 5.28 17.97 -3.62
C THR A 501 4.19 18.19 -4.67
N TYR A 502 3.04 17.52 -4.52
CA TYR A 502 1.85 17.81 -5.32
C TYR A 502 1.31 19.22 -4.97
N LEU A 503 0.93 19.99 -6.00
CA LEU A 503 0.49 21.39 -5.86
C LEU A 503 -0.96 21.62 -6.29
N GLY A 504 -1.54 20.74 -7.10
CA GLY A 504 -2.90 20.88 -7.61
C GLY A 504 -3.07 20.26 -9.00
N SER A 505 -4.32 20.15 -9.45
CA SER A 505 -4.67 19.57 -10.74
C SER A 505 -5.70 20.40 -11.50
N VAL A 506 -5.74 20.18 -12.81
CA VAL A 506 -6.77 20.71 -13.72
C VAL A 506 -7.07 19.71 -14.82
N ILE A 507 -8.32 19.63 -15.24
CA ILE A 507 -8.73 18.81 -16.39
C ILE A 507 -8.78 19.71 -17.63
N ASP A 508 -8.26 19.23 -18.75
CA ASP A 508 -8.35 19.89 -20.07
C ASP A 508 -9.81 20.21 -20.42
N GLY A 509 -10.08 21.49 -20.71
CA GLY A 509 -11.42 21.98 -21.03
C GLY A 509 -12.39 22.10 -19.84
N SER A 510 -11.91 21.90 -18.61
CA SER A 510 -12.72 22.12 -17.40
C SER A 510 -12.93 23.61 -17.10
N ALA A 511 -13.82 23.92 -16.14
CA ALA A 511 -14.04 25.30 -15.71
C ALA A 511 -12.81 25.97 -15.06
N SER A 512 -11.84 25.18 -14.60
CA SER A 512 -10.56 25.66 -14.05
C SER A 512 -9.50 25.88 -15.12
N ASP A 513 -9.75 25.42 -16.35
CA ASP A 513 -8.90 25.65 -17.51
C ASP A 513 -9.26 26.98 -18.17
N LEU A 514 -8.29 27.89 -18.22
CA LEU A 514 -8.45 29.23 -18.78
C LEU A 514 -8.19 29.27 -20.29
N ASP A 515 -7.82 28.15 -20.92
CA ASP A 515 -7.68 28.01 -22.36
C ASP A 515 -8.52 26.84 -22.87
N LEU A 516 -9.69 27.14 -23.44
CA LEU A 516 -10.62 26.10 -23.90
C LEU A 516 -10.22 25.43 -25.24
N ALA A 517 -9.03 25.73 -25.76
CA ALA A 517 -8.51 25.06 -26.94
C ALA A 517 -8.05 23.64 -26.57
N ALA A 518 -8.53 22.64 -27.32
CA ALA A 518 -8.20 21.24 -27.05
C ALA A 518 -6.68 21.00 -26.95
N ASN A 519 -6.30 20.15 -25.98
CA ASN A 519 -4.92 19.76 -25.69
C ASN A 519 -4.02 20.92 -25.23
N ARG A 520 -4.63 22.00 -24.72
CA ARG A 520 -3.93 23.14 -24.15
C ARG A 520 -4.62 23.52 -22.85
N VAL A 521 -3.84 23.65 -21.80
CA VAL A 521 -4.35 24.07 -20.49
C VAL A 521 -3.69 25.38 -20.10
N ALA A 522 -4.48 26.33 -19.62
CA ALA A 522 -3.99 27.51 -18.92
C ALA A 522 -4.45 27.51 -17.46
N PHE A 523 -3.53 27.38 -16.53
CA PHE A 523 -3.81 27.31 -15.10
C PHE A 523 -3.31 28.54 -14.36
N ASP A 524 -4.15 29.11 -13.49
CA ASP A 524 -3.79 30.29 -12.68
C ASP A 524 -2.87 29.89 -11.52
N ILE A 525 -1.65 30.43 -11.52
CA ILE A 525 -0.63 30.16 -10.50
C ILE A 525 -1.11 30.59 -9.10
N GLY A 526 -2.00 31.59 -9.02
CA GLY A 526 -2.56 32.03 -7.74
C GLY A 526 -3.42 30.97 -7.04
N ASN A 527 -3.83 29.90 -7.73
CA ASN A 527 -4.51 28.76 -7.10
C ASN A 527 -3.53 27.67 -6.60
N LEU A 528 -2.22 27.78 -6.87
CA LEU A 528 -1.21 26.86 -6.33
C LEU A 528 -0.78 27.32 -4.92
N PRO A 529 -0.47 26.39 -3.99
CA PRO A 529 -0.06 26.69 -2.62
C PRO A 529 1.42 27.12 -2.54
N LEU A 530 1.82 28.12 -3.32
CA LEU A 530 3.21 28.58 -3.40
C LEU A 530 3.52 29.68 -2.39
N THR A 531 4.63 29.51 -1.66
CA THR A 531 5.12 30.51 -0.68
C THR A 531 6.43 31.16 -1.08
N ARG A 532 7.09 30.64 -2.13
CA ARG A 532 8.37 31.08 -2.66
C ARG A 532 8.46 30.81 -4.15
N ALA A 533 9.49 31.38 -4.79
CA ALA A 533 9.87 30.96 -6.12
C ALA A 533 10.07 29.43 -6.13
N THR A 534 9.36 28.75 -7.02
CA THR A 534 9.25 27.28 -7.02
C THR A 534 9.41 26.78 -8.43
N THR A 535 10.26 25.76 -8.61
CA THR A 535 10.37 25.05 -9.88
C THR A 535 9.26 24.03 -9.96
N VAL A 536 8.40 24.17 -10.96
CA VAL A 536 7.20 23.36 -11.18
C VAL A 536 7.35 22.55 -12.47
N ALA A 537 6.84 21.33 -12.46
CA ALA A 537 6.62 20.52 -13.65
C ALA A 537 5.18 20.00 -13.68
N ALA A 538 4.70 19.69 -14.88
CA ALA A 538 3.39 19.09 -15.11
C ALA A 538 3.52 17.58 -15.33
N LEU A 539 2.55 16.81 -14.85
CA LEU A 539 2.38 15.40 -15.10
C LEU A 539 0.98 15.18 -15.66
N VAL A 540 0.88 14.57 -16.84
CA VAL A 540 -0.42 14.33 -17.49
C VAL A 540 -0.86 12.91 -17.22
N THR A 541 -2.13 12.72 -16.87
CA THR A 541 -2.77 11.40 -16.81
C THR A 541 -3.96 11.36 -17.76
N TYR A 542 -3.96 10.39 -18.67
CA TYR A 542 -5.04 10.14 -19.61
C TYR A 542 -6.03 9.17 -18.99
N SER A 543 -7.29 9.55 -18.90
CA SER A 543 -8.33 8.80 -18.20
C SER A 543 -9.47 8.40 -19.13
N LEU A 544 -10.01 7.21 -18.90
CA LEU A 544 -11.29 6.75 -19.46
C LEU A 544 -12.48 7.46 -18.80
N ASP A 545 -12.26 8.06 -17.63
CA ASP A 545 -13.28 8.68 -16.79
C ASP A 545 -13.20 10.21 -16.87
N THR A 546 -14.34 10.88 -16.68
CA THR A 546 -14.46 12.34 -16.88
C THR A 546 -14.05 13.19 -15.68
N GLY A 547 -13.76 12.56 -14.54
CA GLY A 547 -13.45 13.22 -13.27
C GLY A 547 -11.96 13.36 -12.99
N LEU A 548 -11.64 13.95 -11.83
CA LEU A 548 -10.26 13.98 -11.31
C LEU A 548 -9.83 12.63 -10.77
N ALA A 549 -10.78 11.82 -10.31
CA ALA A 549 -10.53 10.50 -9.76
C ALA A 549 -9.99 9.55 -10.84
N THR A 550 -8.94 8.80 -10.51
CA THR A 550 -8.31 7.82 -11.42
C THR A 550 -8.13 6.48 -10.74
N GLN A 551 -8.44 5.39 -11.45
CA GLN A 551 -8.31 4.03 -10.95
C GLN A 551 -7.33 3.21 -11.78
N ALA A 552 -6.78 2.16 -11.17
CA ALA A 552 -5.91 1.20 -11.87
C ALA A 552 -6.60 0.65 -13.13
N GLY A 553 -5.89 0.65 -14.25
CA GLY A 553 -6.39 0.08 -15.51
C GLY A 553 -7.36 0.96 -16.29
N ARG A 554 -7.82 2.07 -15.70
CA ARG A 554 -8.70 3.08 -16.31
C ARG A 554 -8.01 4.40 -16.65
N ALA A 555 -6.74 4.53 -16.29
CA ALA A 555 -5.94 5.66 -16.68
C ALA A 555 -4.48 5.25 -16.94
N VAL A 556 -3.73 6.12 -17.60
CA VAL A 556 -2.29 5.97 -17.82
C VAL A 556 -1.63 7.33 -17.61
N THR A 557 -0.67 7.37 -16.70
CA THR A 557 0.16 8.55 -16.43
C THR A 557 1.28 8.64 -17.46
N ALA A 558 1.59 9.87 -17.89
CA ALA A 558 2.66 10.19 -18.83
C ALA A 558 3.99 10.47 -18.09
N ILE A 559 5.00 10.94 -18.82
CA ILE A 559 6.25 11.45 -18.23
C ILE A 559 6.10 12.90 -17.76
N PHE A 560 6.92 13.31 -16.80
CA PHE A 560 7.00 14.71 -16.37
C PHE A 560 7.42 15.62 -17.53
N SER A 561 6.83 16.82 -17.58
CA SER A 561 7.22 17.87 -18.51
C SER A 561 8.60 18.44 -18.21
N ASN A 562 9.07 19.35 -19.07
CA ASN A 562 10.16 20.25 -18.71
C ASN A 562 9.81 21.04 -17.42
N PRO A 563 10.79 21.43 -16.59
CA PRO A 563 10.55 22.26 -15.42
C PRO A 563 10.49 23.75 -15.78
N VAL A 564 9.73 24.53 -15.02
CA VAL A 564 9.64 26.00 -15.12
C VAL A 564 9.60 26.62 -13.72
N THR A 565 10.40 27.65 -13.48
CA THR A 565 10.34 28.40 -12.22
C THR A 565 9.26 29.47 -12.27
N VAL A 566 8.37 29.44 -11.28
CA VAL A 566 7.30 30.42 -11.09
C VAL A 566 7.44 31.12 -9.74
N ASN A 567 6.95 32.35 -9.66
CA ASN A 567 6.83 33.08 -8.40
C ASN A 567 5.42 32.94 -7.84
N PRO A 568 5.23 33.04 -6.51
CA PRO A 568 3.90 33.16 -5.93
C PRO A 568 3.18 34.37 -6.53
N VAL A 569 1.96 34.14 -6.98
CA VAL A 569 1.04 35.17 -7.45
C VAL A 569 -0.03 35.31 -6.38
N ALA A 570 -0.42 36.54 -6.04
CA ALA A 570 -1.52 36.73 -5.10
C ALA A 570 -2.74 35.97 -5.62
N SER A 571 -3.28 35.03 -4.83
CA SER A 571 -4.46 34.27 -5.22
C SER A 571 -5.57 35.21 -5.63
N PRO A 572 -6.42 34.88 -6.62
CA PRO A 572 -7.55 35.73 -6.96
C PRO A 572 -8.45 35.95 -5.74
N LEU A 573 -8.94 37.18 -5.55
CA LEU A 573 -9.93 37.44 -4.52
C LEU A 573 -11.22 36.69 -4.85
N ARG A 574 -11.66 35.80 -3.95
CA ARG A 574 -12.91 35.04 -4.04
C ARG A 574 -13.80 35.32 -2.83
N ILE A 575 -15.12 35.35 -3.06
CA ILE A 575 -16.12 35.28 -1.99
C ILE A 575 -16.50 33.81 -1.84
N GLY A 576 -15.99 33.15 -0.80
CA GLY A 576 -16.23 31.73 -0.49
C GLY A 576 -17.61 31.45 0.10
N SER A 577 -18.23 32.41 0.79
CA SER A 577 -19.61 32.29 1.24
C SER A 577 -20.28 33.66 1.35
N PHE A 578 -21.60 33.69 1.11
CA PHE A 578 -22.45 34.85 1.29
C PHE A 578 -23.71 34.43 2.05
N SER A 579 -24.03 35.14 3.14
CA SER A 579 -25.28 34.95 3.87
C SER A 579 -25.93 36.29 4.20
N TYR A 580 -27.27 36.33 4.15
CA TYR A 580 -28.08 37.43 4.65
C TYR A 580 -28.93 36.95 5.84
N ALA A 581 -28.70 37.52 7.01
CA ALA A 581 -29.45 37.18 8.22
C ALA A 581 -29.54 38.38 9.16
N HIS A 582 -30.69 38.54 9.83
CA HIS A 582 -30.92 39.61 10.82
C HIS A 582 -30.58 41.02 10.32
N GLY A 583 -30.81 41.31 9.04
CA GLY A 583 -30.51 42.62 8.45
C GLY A 583 -29.02 42.86 8.15
N ASN A 584 -28.17 41.84 8.23
CA ASN A 584 -26.74 41.91 7.91
C ASN A 584 -26.37 40.99 6.75
N VAL A 585 -25.33 41.36 6.01
CA VAL A 585 -24.65 40.51 5.03
C VAL A 585 -23.29 40.08 5.58
N THR A 586 -22.99 38.78 5.48
CA THR A 586 -21.70 38.21 5.89
C THR A 586 -20.99 37.62 4.68
N PHE A 587 -19.73 38.00 4.49
CA PHE A 587 -18.85 37.53 3.42
C PHE A 587 -17.71 36.72 4.05
N SER A 588 -17.47 35.52 3.55
CA SER A 588 -16.14 34.90 3.68
C SER A 588 -15.38 35.21 2.40
N VAL A 589 -14.26 35.89 2.50
CA VAL A 589 -13.32 36.10 1.39
C VAL A 589 -12.00 35.37 1.60
N SER A 590 -11.41 34.96 0.50
CA SER A 590 -10.10 34.31 0.40
C SER A 590 -9.34 34.86 -0.81
N GLY A 591 -8.01 34.82 -0.77
CA GLY A 591 -7.18 35.42 -1.81
C GLY A 591 -7.26 36.95 -1.84
N GLY A 592 -6.59 37.56 -2.83
CA GLY A 592 -6.33 38.98 -2.92
C GLY A 592 -5.36 39.47 -1.84
N THR A 593 -4.92 40.72 -1.97
CA THR A 593 -4.10 41.37 -0.94
C THR A 593 -4.99 42.26 -0.07
N PRO A 594 -5.15 41.98 1.23
CA PRO A 594 -5.87 42.88 2.13
C PRO A 594 -5.13 44.23 2.29
N PRO A 595 -5.81 45.33 2.66
CA PRO A 595 -7.22 45.41 3.04
C PRO A 595 -8.19 45.26 1.86
N TYR A 596 -9.27 44.56 2.12
CA TYR A 596 -10.40 44.39 1.22
C TYR A 596 -11.41 45.52 1.37
N GLN A 597 -12.18 45.80 0.32
CA GLN A 597 -13.28 46.76 0.34
C GLN A 597 -14.55 46.10 -0.21
N SER A 598 -15.60 46.02 0.60
CA SER A 598 -16.92 45.65 0.12
C SER A 598 -17.51 46.82 -0.65
N GLN A 599 -18.20 46.54 -1.75
CA GLN A 599 -18.89 47.52 -2.56
C GLN A 599 -20.31 47.03 -2.84
N ILE A 600 -21.25 47.97 -2.88
CA ILE A 600 -22.66 47.73 -3.16
C ILE A 600 -23.11 48.54 -4.37
N ARG A 601 -24.10 48.03 -5.10
CA ARG A 601 -24.90 48.80 -6.06
C ARG A 601 -26.35 48.31 -6.07
N THR A 602 -27.26 49.18 -6.50
CA THR A 602 -28.72 48.92 -6.49
C THR A 602 -29.23 48.27 -7.77
N ASN A 603 -28.45 48.28 -8.85
CA ASN A 603 -28.79 47.63 -10.12
C ASN A 603 -27.53 46.99 -10.73
N LEU A 604 -27.65 45.75 -11.19
CA LEU A 604 -26.51 44.98 -11.73
C LEU A 604 -25.96 45.54 -13.07
N THR A 605 -26.71 46.38 -13.78
CA THR A 605 -26.34 46.82 -15.13
C THR A 605 -26.11 48.33 -15.25
N THR A 606 -26.88 49.14 -14.51
CA THR A 606 -26.88 50.60 -14.70
C THR A 606 -26.32 51.40 -13.54
N ALA A 607 -26.18 50.81 -12.35
CA ALA A 607 -25.71 51.53 -11.16
C ALA A 607 -24.19 51.37 -10.95
N SER A 608 -23.54 52.45 -10.53
CA SER A 608 -22.12 52.46 -10.14
C SER A 608 -21.90 51.71 -8.83
N TRP A 609 -20.74 51.07 -8.70
CA TRP A 609 -20.29 50.49 -7.44
C TRP A 609 -19.87 51.58 -6.47
N ALA A 610 -20.39 51.53 -5.25
CA ALA A 610 -20.00 52.40 -4.15
C ALA A 610 -19.41 51.58 -3.00
N SER A 611 -18.37 52.09 -2.34
CA SER A 611 -17.82 51.48 -1.14
C SER A 611 -18.89 51.33 -0.06
N PHE A 612 -18.92 50.15 0.55
CA PHE A 612 -19.92 49.75 1.52
C PHE A 612 -19.23 49.23 2.78
N GLY A 613 -19.35 49.99 3.87
CA GLY A 613 -18.59 49.73 5.09
C GLY A 613 -17.09 50.09 4.98
N PRO A 614 -16.35 49.99 6.11
CA PRO A 614 -14.92 50.26 6.14
C PRO A 614 -14.12 49.15 5.42
N PRO A 615 -12.90 49.45 4.95
CA PRO A 615 -11.96 48.42 4.54
C PRO A 615 -11.70 47.42 5.67
N PHE A 616 -11.47 46.16 5.33
CA PHE A 616 -11.31 45.07 6.30
C PHE A 616 -10.19 44.11 5.90
N THR A 617 -9.53 43.50 6.88
CA THR A 617 -8.44 42.53 6.66
C THR A 617 -8.83 41.10 7.03
N ASN A 618 -9.83 40.95 7.90
CA ASN A 618 -10.23 39.66 8.47
C ASN A 618 -11.47 39.12 7.76
N SER A 619 -11.52 37.80 7.63
CA SER A 619 -12.61 37.05 6.99
C SER A 619 -13.06 35.93 7.95
N PRO A 620 -14.37 35.71 8.14
CA PRO A 620 -15.48 36.42 7.51
C PRO A 620 -15.69 37.85 8.04
N ILE A 621 -16.29 38.71 7.22
CA ILE A 621 -16.72 40.07 7.60
C ILE A 621 -18.24 40.16 7.58
N THR A 622 -18.82 40.85 8.58
CA THR A 622 -20.26 41.11 8.65
C THR A 622 -20.52 42.61 8.55
N LEU A 623 -21.40 43.02 7.64
CA LEU A 623 -21.80 44.40 7.41
C LEU A 623 -23.34 44.51 7.49
N PRO A 624 -23.90 45.67 7.90
CA PRO A 624 -25.34 45.92 7.74
C PRO A 624 -25.75 45.70 6.28
N ALA A 625 -26.95 45.21 5.99
CA ALA A 625 -27.42 45.16 4.61
C ALA A 625 -27.85 46.55 4.12
N GLY A 626 -27.87 46.74 2.80
CA GLY A 626 -28.36 47.99 2.21
C GLY A 626 -29.82 48.25 2.58
N SER A 627 -30.22 49.52 2.66
CA SER A 627 -31.61 49.93 2.98
C SER A 627 -32.62 49.68 1.85
N GLU A 628 -32.15 49.18 0.71
CA GLU A 628 -32.95 48.94 -0.50
C GLU A 628 -33.49 47.51 -0.53
N SER A 629 -34.59 47.32 -1.27
CA SER A 629 -35.21 45.99 -1.44
C SER A 629 -34.31 44.97 -2.15
N GLN A 630 -33.29 45.44 -2.89
CA GLN A 630 -32.29 44.61 -3.57
C GLN A 630 -30.93 45.32 -3.60
N GLY A 631 -29.86 44.58 -3.37
CA GLY A 631 -28.49 45.07 -3.46
C GLY A 631 -27.56 44.01 -4.03
N PHE A 632 -26.63 44.42 -4.89
CA PHE A 632 -25.59 43.58 -5.45
C PHE A 632 -24.27 43.93 -4.78
N TYR A 633 -23.53 42.91 -4.36
CA TYR A 633 -22.29 43.07 -3.61
C TYR A 633 -21.10 42.53 -4.41
N ARG A 634 -19.95 43.20 -4.25
CA ARG A 634 -18.64 42.64 -4.62
C ARG A 634 -17.62 43.02 -3.56
N VAL A 635 -16.50 42.32 -3.53
CA VAL A 635 -15.34 42.71 -2.74
C VAL A 635 -14.18 42.99 -3.70
N THR A 636 -13.39 44.01 -3.40
CA THR A 636 -12.14 44.32 -4.11
C THR A 636 -10.95 44.20 -3.15
N SER A 637 -9.79 43.77 -3.64
CA SER A 637 -8.52 43.79 -2.91
C SER A 637 -7.64 44.95 -3.37
N GLN A 638 -6.48 45.14 -2.75
CA GLN A 638 -5.41 45.96 -3.32
C GLN A 638 -4.90 45.39 -4.64
#